data_AF-W2ZH39-F1
#
_entry.id   AF-W2ZH39-F1
#
_cell.length_a   1.000
_cell.length_b   1.000
_cell.length_c   1.000
_cell.angle_alpha   90.00
_cell.angle_beta   90.00
_cell.angle_gamma   90.00
#
_symmetry.space_group_name_H-M   'P 1'
#
loop_
_entity.id
_entity.type
_entity.pdbx_description
1 polymer ?
#
loop_
_entity_poly.entity_id
_entity_poly.type
_entity_poly.pdbx_seq_one_letter_code
_entity_poly.pdbx_strand_id
1 'polypeptide(L)'
;MMVTLLQTTMVVLAARSVTASLTDPDVGEGYNFLQDTVGGATEKLIGTLAPNAPAETTTSQQGSTSGGFFAPFGTDGPSEELFERNGSLEKIVPIINVAEEALNQPIPTNDWWGNLIHVTDLKNVSNYAAWSNPYAVKLPREAPYGLQTCYSYTYREIGSEVNGTVKYYNHSYHNDLTLSSEEFFSYEPTYEVYEWDEGGAKLRTCDETTGKCMDSALVSGMAFVSAKYDGLTPRIDTEHNITYVDDSAPGKFVIHLNNSQTWVLYASDKSLSLRVEESVVFSVNASGSSLVADKGYSGTIRVALLPEDATDDTVYDEYAACMVLGGSVSMESRTGYTLHWDVEGSSCESVGLLHFALPHQIESMTGSPTKTTSPGAIMMRSATRGLMVGQVTTNPTWSFVEPEADFEVDFYPARKPSPWIVLETDMLRTLQKDIMGNWSDWDADSWYYNGKYFQKYASLCLMAADSSVVGPDTLLLSYCLEKLEKMIEPVLNNSLSPPLMYDTLYRGIISSSIFKTGSIYTEFGNGMYNDHHYHYGYFITASAMLKHLDPNWSRMPELERIIWTMLRDVVNPSAEDKYFPRFRHFSWYLGHSYSHGVTSIDNGKDEESTSEDINFFYGMTLWGRVTGKKAVEDLGSLMLRLDAHAIRTYFLLKSDNTIHPPEIVRNHVTGIFFDNKVYYNTWFLDRKYAIHGIQMIPVSPINELARTSTFVEQEWNDILSKERIVTMKNSNNTWLSLLLVNAATVNPMDSLHKLKNATMDDGLSRSWALYNAATRCRDDVDVHVTESIKLTVQA
;
A
#
# COMPACT_ATOMS: atom_id res chain seq x y z
N MET A 1 64.20 42.74 31.77
CA MET A 1 63.82 43.83 30.85
C MET A 1 62.34 43.61 30.52
N MET A 2 61.44 44.59 30.53
CA MET A 2 61.39 45.80 29.66
C MET A 2 61.43 45.42 28.16
N VAL A 3 60.52 45.89 27.30
CA VAL A 3 59.37 46.80 27.53
C VAL A 3 58.24 46.56 26.51
N THR A 4 57.08 47.16 26.82
CA THR A 4 55.84 47.31 26.03
C THR A 4 56.05 47.99 24.65
N LEU A 5 55.08 48.12 23.73
CA LEU A 5 53.63 47.80 23.68
C LEU A 5 53.41 46.95 22.37
N LEU A 6 52.36 46.94 21.52
CA LEU A 6 51.07 47.62 21.40
C LEU A 6 50.01 46.62 20.87
N GLN A 7 49.10 47.00 19.95
CA GLN A 7 47.91 46.24 19.57
C GLN A 7 47.50 46.48 18.11
N THR A 8 46.95 45.45 17.44
CA THR A 8 45.64 45.60 16.76
C THR A 8 44.89 44.26 16.63
N THR A 9 43.59 44.37 16.78
CA THR A 9 42.53 43.35 16.93
C THR A 9 42.41 42.29 15.82
N MET A 10 42.18 41.04 16.19
CA MET A 10 41.09 40.19 15.64
C MET A 10 40.55 39.26 16.74
N VAL A 11 39.25 38.92 16.66
CA VAL A 11 38.58 38.01 17.61
C VAL A 11 38.58 36.60 17.04
N VAL A 12 39.11 35.63 17.80
CA VAL A 12 39.05 34.20 17.43
C VAL A 12 37.80 33.59 18.05
N LEU A 13 36.90 33.04 17.21
CA LEU A 13 35.82 32.17 17.68
C LEU A 13 36.42 30.84 18.14
N ALA A 14 36.16 30.46 19.39
CA ALA A 14 36.43 29.11 19.86
C ALA A 14 35.32 28.15 19.37
N ALA A 15 35.53 27.53 18.21
CA ALA A 15 34.64 26.50 17.69
C ALA A 15 34.63 25.28 18.64
N ARG A 16 33.51 25.04 19.32
CA ARG A 16 33.24 23.75 19.96
C ARG A 16 32.75 22.79 18.88
N SER A 17 33.60 21.87 18.47
CA SER A 17 33.23 20.73 17.63
C SER A 17 32.26 19.83 18.39
N VAL A 18 30.97 19.90 18.09
CA VAL A 18 30.02 18.84 18.41
C VAL A 18 30.13 17.81 17.30
N THR A 19 30.74 16.66 17.59
CA THR A 19 30.71 15.48 16.71
C THR A 19 29.30 14.90 16.74
N ALA A 20 28.54 15.09 15.66
CA ALA A 20 27.31 14.32 15.44
C ALA A 20 27.66 12.84 15.23
N SER A 21 26.82 11.93 15.72
CA SER A 21 26.99 10.49 15.50
C SER A 21 26.47 10.14 14.10
N LEU A 22 27.29 9.48 13.29
CA LEU A 22 26.88 8.86 12.03
C LEU A 22 26.35 7.46 12.32
N THR A 23 25.14 7.39 12.90
CA THR A 23 24.46 6.15 13.31
C THR A 23 22.95 6.28 13.16
N ASP A 24 22.49 6.56 11.94
CA ASP A 24 21.10 6.40 11.49
C ASP A 24 21.15 6.17 9.95
N PRO A 25 20.86 4.96 9.43
CA PRO A 25 20.98 4.67 7.99
C PRO A 25 19.80 5.14 7.13
N ASP A 26 18.61 5.28 7.72
CA ASP A 26 17.33 5.36 6.97
C ASP A 26 16.95 6.80 6.55
N VAL A 27 17.90 7.54 5.95
CA VAL A 27 17.61 8.85 5.31
C VAL A 27 18.36 8.97 3.99
N GLY A 28 17.65 8.77 2.87
CA GLY A 28 18.22 8.90 1.54
C GLY A 28 18.73 10.32 1.25
N GLU A 29 20.01 10.47 0.87
CA GLU A 29 20.57 11.78 0.54
C GLU A 29 20.01 12.32 -0.79
N GLY A 30 19.39 13.50 -0.72
CA GLY A 30 18.67 14.12 -1.83
C GLY A 30 19.54 14.65 -2.97
N TYR A 31 18.96 14.65 -4.17
CA TYR A 31 19.59 15.10 -5.42
C TYR A 31 19.93 16.61 -5.40
N ASN A 32 21.02 17.01 -6.06
CA ASN A 32 21.50 18.40 -6.06
C ASN A 32 21.48 19.02 -7.46
N PHE A 33 20.69 20.09 -7.63
CA PHE A 33 20.60 20.88 -8.87
C PHE A 33 21.90 21.66 -9.14
N LEU A 34 22.67 21.29 -10.18
CA LEU A 34 23.49 22.23 -10.99
C LEU A 34 24.21 21.56 -12.18
N GLN A 35 24.23 22.29 -13.31
CA GLN A 35 25.06 22.14 -14.53
C GLN A 35 24.61 21.16 -15.64
N ASP A 36 24.08 21.76 -16.70
CA ASP A 36 24.02 21.21 -18.06
C ASP A 36 25.42 20.91 -18.64
N THR A 37 25.53 19.98 -19.58
CA THR A 37 25.80 20.35 -21.01
C THR A 37 25.63 19.17 -21.98
N VAL A 38 25.25 19.50 -23.22
CA VAL A 38 24.91 18.55 -24.30
C VAL A 38 25.99 18.53 -25.39
N GLY A 39 26.22 17.36 -26.02
CA GLY A 39 26.77 17.33 -27.39
C GLY A 39 27.57 16.08 -27.79
N GLY A 40 27.10 15.34 -28.82
CA GLY A 40 27.82 14.19 -29.38
C GLY A 40 27.04 13.48 -30.50
N ALA A 41 26.92 14.11 -31.67
CA ALA A 41 25.99 13.69 -32.71
C ALA A 41 26.34 12.38 -33.45
N THR A 42 25.32 11.54 -33.63
CA THR A 42 24.86 10.90 -34.90
C THR A 42 25.88 10.40 -35.93
N GLU A 43 25.81 9.11 -36.32
CA GLU A 43 25.59 8.62 -37.71
C GLU A 43 25.98 7.13 -37.95
N LYS A 44 25.00 6.29 -38.34
CA LYS A 44 24.98 5.29 -39.46
C LYS A 44 23.95 4.18 -39.22
N LEU A 45 22.75 4.25 -39.80
CA LEU A 45 22.34 3.98 -41.21
C LEU A 45 22.00 2.51 -41.55
N ILE A 46 20.68 2.22 -41.55
CA ILE A 46 19.88 1.60 -42.63
C ILE A 46 20.29 0.21 -43.18
N GLY A 47 19.35 -0.75 -43.15
CA GLY A 47 19.52 -2.11 -43.71
C GLY A 47 18.23 -2.94 -43.89
N THR A 48 17.22 -2.37 -44.55
CA THR A 48 15.89 -2.98 -44.85
C THR A 48 15.91 -4.26 -45.69
N LEU A 49 14.99 -5.23 -45.45
CA LEU A 49 13.85 -5.60 -46.34
C LEU A 49 13.04 -6.85 -45.88
N ALA A 50 11.81 -6.99 -46.38
CA ALA A 50 10.79 -8.02 -46.05
C ALA A 50 10.89 -9.30 -46.95
N PRO A 51 10.00 -10.35 -46.94
CA PRO A 51 8.51 -10.27 -46.92
C PRO A 51 7.64 -11.39 -46.26
N ASN A 52 6.40 -11.00 -45.94
CA ASN A 52 5.09 -11.70 -45.97
C ASN A 52 4.97 -13.24 -46.16
N ALA A 53 4.12 -13.89 -45.33
CA ALA A 53 2.88 -14.62 -45.70
C ALA A 53 2.30 -15.40 -44.48
N PRO A 54 1.08 -16.00 -44.54
CA PRO A 54 -0.22 -15.36 -44.72
C PRO A 54 -1.17 -15.67 -43.52
N ALA A 55 -2.40 -15.12 -43.52
CA ALA A 55 -3.38 -15.38 -42.46
C ALA A 55 -4.22 -16.65 -42.71
N GLU A 56 -4.60 -17.35 -41.63
CA GLU A 56 -5.68 -18.36 -41.62
C GLU A 56 -6.75 -18.00 -40.57
N THR A 57 -8.02 -18.18 -40.94
CA THR A 57 -9.18 -17.87 -40.09
C THR A 57 -9.98 -19.14 -39.77
N THR A 58 -10.15 -19.47 -38.50
CA THR A 58 -10.98 -20.60 -38.04
C THR A 58 -11.95 -20.21 -36.93
N THR A 59 -13.13 -19.77 -37.37
CA THR A 59 -14.44 -19.94 -36.71
C THR A 59 -14.48 -20.31 -35.22
N SER A 60 -14.81 -19.31 -34.41
CA SER A 60 -15.47 -19.39 -33.10
C SER A 60 -16.12 -20.73 -32.72
N GLN A 61 -15.73 -21.31 -31.59
CA GLN A 61 -16.65 -22.05 -30.72
C GLN A 61 -17.15 -21.15 -29.60
N GLN A 62 -18.40 -21.38 -29.19
CA GLN A 62 -19.16 -20.46 -28.35
C GLN A 62 -18.98 -20.77 -26.87
N GLY A 63 -17.85 -20.34 -26.30
CA GLY A 63 -17.60 -20.37 -24.86
C GLY A 63 -18.54 -19.43 -24.08
N SER A 64 -18.74 -19.70 -22.80
CA SER A 64 -19.52 -18.86 -21.90
C SER A 64 -18.87 -17.49 -21.70
N THR A 65 -19.66 -16.42 -21.79
CA THR A 65 -19.18 -15.04 -21.56
C THR A 65 -18.77 -14.82 -20.10
N SER A 66 -17.48 -14.56 -19.85
CA SER A 66 -16.87 -14.30 -18.53
C SER A 66 -17.23 -12.91 -17.93
N GLY A 67 -18.50 -12.51 -18.04
CA GLY A 67 -19.00 -11.18 -17.68
C GLY A 67 -19.31 -10.96 -16.19
N GLY A 68 -18.35 -11.21 -15.30
CA GLY A 68 -18.44 -10.85 -13.88
C GLY A 68 -17.90 -9.45 -13.56
N PHE A 69 -17.92 -9.05 -12.28
CA PHE A 69 -17.22 -7.82 -11.84
C PHE A 69 -15.70 -7.90 -12.06
N PHE A 70 -15.13 -9.10 -12.02
CA PHE A 70 -13.72 -9.39 -12.32
C PHE A 70 -13.48 -9.85 -13.78
N ALA A 71 -14.29 -9.38 -14.73
CA ALA A 71 -13.95 -9.53 -16.15
C ALA A 71 -12.64 -8.76 -16.45
N PRO A 72 -11.72 -9.29 -17.27
CA PRO A 72 -10.47 -8.60 -17.59
C PRO A 72 -10.74 -7.26 -18.29
N PHE A 73 -10.00 -6.21 -17.94
CA PHE A 73 -10.10 -4.92 -18.62
C PHE A 73 -9.62 -5.00 -20.08
N GLY A 74 -8.69 -5.93 -20.36
CA GLY A 74 -8.28 -6.38 -21.68
C GLY A 74 -7.34 -7.58 -21.58
N THR A 75 -7.31 -8.43 -22.60
CA THR A 75 -6.43 -9.62 -22.66
C THR A 75 -5.34 -9.51 -23.71
N ASP A 76 -5.38 -8.48 -24.56
CA ASP A 76 -4.35 -8.17 -25.55
C ASP A 76 -3.06 -7.69 -24.88
N GLY A 77 -1.90 -7.93 -25.49
CA GLY A 77 -0.64 -7.39 -25.01
C GLY A 77 -0.62 -5.84 -25.02
N PRO A 78 0.10 -5.18 -24.09
CA PRO A 78 0.33 -3.74 -24.15
C PRO A 78 0.92 -3.33 -25.51
N SER A 79 0.67 -2.11 -25.98
CA SER A 79 1.16 -1.69 -27.30
C SER A 79 2.69 -1.78 -27.40
N GLU A 80 3.21 -2.51 -28.40
CA GLU A 80 4.64 -2.57 -28.73
C GLU A 80 5.12 -1.31 -29.47
N GLU A 81 4.19 -0.56 -30.06
CA GLU A 81 4.46 0.78 -30.63
C GLU A 81 4.73 1.82 -29.53
N LEU A 82 4.07 1.69 -28.38
CA LEU A 82 4.20 2.64 -27.27
C LEU A 82 5.24 2.22 -26.23
N PHE A 83 5.24 0.95 -25.83
CA PHE A 83 6.00 0.46 -24.68
C PHE A 83 7.08 -0.52 -25.14
N GLU A 84 8.33 -0.03 -25.18
CA GLU A 84 9.51 -0.87 -25.44
C GLU A 84 9.54 -2.08 -24.48
N ARG A 85 9.98 -3.23 -24.97
CA ARG A 85 10.05 -4.48 -24.20
C ARG A 85 11.45 -4.68 -23.63
N ASN A 86 11.56 -4.79 -22.31
CA ASN A 86 12.86 -4.95 -21.67
C ASN A 86 12.80 -5.88 -20.45
N GLY A 87 13.54 -7.00 -20.50
CA GLY A 87 13.71 -7.92 -19.37
C GLY A 87 14.97 -7.65 -18.54
N SER A 88 15.74 -6.59 -18.83
CA SER A 88 17.02 -6.33 -18.16
C SER A 88 16.89 -5.87 -16.70
N LEU A 89 15.66 -5.73 -16.18
CA LEU A 89 15.41 -5.38 -14.78
C LEU A 89 16.06 -6.39 -13.82
N GLU A 90 16.20 -7.65 -14.22
CA GLU A 90 16.94 -8.72 -13.53
C GLU A 90 18.37 -8.33 -13.11
N LYS A 91 19.04 -7.50 -13.92
CA LYS A 91 20.43 -7.03 -13.65
C LYS A 91 20.46 -5.92 -12.59
N ILE A 92 19.31 -5.30 -12.35
CA ILE A 92 19.11 -4.26 -11.35
C ILE A 92 18.63 -4.94 -10.05
N VAL A 93 17.57 -5.73 -10.14
CA VAL A 93 16.90 -6.42 -9.03
C VAL A 93 16.37 -7.80 -9.48
N PRO A 94 17.19 -8.87 -9.36
CA PRO A 94 16.77 -10.20 -9.75
C PRO A 94 15.68 -10.75 -8.82
N ILE A 95 14.82 -11.58 -9.38
CA ILE A 95 13.94 -12.46 -8.62
C ILE A 95 14.81 -13.50 -7.91
N ILE A 96 14.46 -13.83 -6.67
CA ILE A 96 15.04 -14.94 -5.91
C ILE A 96 13.91 -15.83 -5.38
N ASN A 97 14.22 -17.09 -5.06
CA ASN A 97 13.30 -18.03 -4.43
C ASN A 97 11.94 -18.22 -5.15
N VAL A 98 11.89 -18.17 -6.49
CA VAL A 98 10.69 -18.47 -7.30
C VAL A 98 10.98 -19.65 -8.21
N ALA A 99 10.06 -20.62 -8.27
CA ALA A 99 10.23 -21.86 -9.04
C ALA A 99 10.27 -21.60 -10.57
N GLU A 100 11.02 -22.42 -11.32
CA GLU A 100 11.13 -22.25 -12.79
C GLU A 100 9.77 -22.35 -13.49
N GLU A 101 8.87 -23.22 -13.00
CA GLU A 101 7.49 -23.32 -13.50
C GLU A 101 6.70 -22.01 -13.37
N ALA A 102 6.99 -21.20 -12.34
CA ALA A 102 6.24 -19.99 -11.98
C ALA A 102 6.74 -18.71 -12.66
N LEU A 103 7.94 -18.71 -13.26
CA LEU A 103 8.49 -17.55 -14.00
C LEU A 103 7.73 -17.23 -15.30
N ASN A 104 6.84 -18.12 -15.75
CA ASN A 104 6.08 -17.99 -16.99
C ASN A 104 4.75 -17.23 -16.86
N GLN A 105 4.41 -16.72 -15.68
CA GLN A 105 3.22 -15.88 -15.40
C GLN A 105 3.62 -14.50 -14.83
N PRO A 106 2.70 -13.50 -14.79
CA PRO A 106 2.96 -12.24 -14.09
C PRO A 106 3.21 -12.47 -12.60
N ILE A 107 4.23 -11.80 -12.03
CA ILE A 107 4.68 -12.00 -10.66
C ILE A 107 4.24 -10.80 -9.81
N PRO A 108 3.52 -10.98 -8.68
CA PRO A 108 3.16 -9.91 -7.77
C PRO A 108 4.37 -9.20 -7.18
N THR A 109 4.28 -7.87 -7.11
CA THR A 109 5.42 -6.99 -6.78
C THR A 109 5.27 -6.27 -5.44
N ASN A 110 4.04 -5.94 -5.04
CA ASN A 110 3.69 -5.13 -3.87
C ASN A 110 2.88 -5.96 -2.86
N ASP A 111 3.23 -7.24 -2.71
CA ASP A 111 2.56 -8.19 -1.83
C ASP A 111 3.26 -8.33 -0.48
N TRP A 112 2.54 -8.67 0.59
CA TRP A 112 3.09 -8.79 1.96
C TRP A 112 4.21 -9.85 2.05
N TRP A 113 4.10 -10.91 1.24
CA TRP A 113 5.07 -11.99 1.11
C TRP A 113 6.20 -11.68 0.12
N GLY A 114 6.14 -10.54 -0.58
CA GLY A 114 7.13 -10.12 -1.57
C GLY A 114 8.55 -9.99 -1.00
N ASN A 115 8.72 -9.75 0.30
CA ASN A 115 10.04 -9.76 0.94
C ASN A 115 10.78 -11.11 0.81
N LEU A 116 10.06 -12.20 0.53
CA LEU A 116 10.61 -13.56 0.38
C LEU A 116 11.13 -13.85 -1.04
N ILE A 117 10.78 -13.04 -2.06
CA ILE A 117 11.16 -13.26 -3.47
C ILE A 117 12.01 -12.15 -4.10
N HIS A 118 12.31 -11.09 -3.34
CA HIS A 118 13.07 -9.93 -3.80
C HIS A 118 14.40 -9.77 -3.06
N VAL A 119 15.42 -9.27 -3.75
CA VAL A 119 16.67 -8.82 -3.12
C VAL A 119 16.47 -7.50 -2.34
N THR A 120 17.45 -7.15 -1.51
CA THR A 120 17.54 -5.82 -0.90
C THR A 120 17.99 -4.74 -1.90
N ASP A 121 17.91 -3.47 -1.50
CA ASP A 121 18.49 -2.32 -2.20
C ASP A 121 20.00 -2.48 -2.48
N LEU A 122 20.73 -3.07 -1.51
CA LEU A 122 22.14 -3.43 -1.62
C LEU A 122 22.41 -4.65 -2.52
N LYS A 123 21.35 -5.22 -3.14
CA LYS A 123 21.36 -6.42 -3.99
C LYS A 123 21.93 -7.66 -3.30
N ASN A 124 21.94 -7.69 -1.98
CA ASN A 124 22.28 -8.91 -1.25
C ASN A 124 21.08 -9.87 -1.26
N VAL A 125 21.34 -11.15 -0.97
CA VAL A 125 20.31 -12.19 -0.89
C VAL A 125 19.74 -12.36 0.53
N SER A 126 20.01 -11.44 1.48
CA SER A 126 19.47 -11.56 2.83
C SER A 126 17.98 -11.20 2.82
N ASN A 127 17.12 -12.20 2.74
CA ASN A 127 15.68 -12.02 2.75
C ASN A 127 15.25 -11.46 4.12
N TYR A 128 14.56 -10.32 4.13
CA TYR A 128 13.87 -9.85 5.33
C TYR A 128 12.60 -10.68 5.57
N ALA A 129 11.98 -10.51 6.75
CA ALA A 129 10.75 -11.23 7.08
C ALA A 129 9.54 -10.69 6.30
N ALA A 130 8.45 -11.46 6.31
CA ALA A 130 7.15 -11.14 5.73
C ALA A 130 6.04 -11.40 6.75
N TRP A 131 5.00 -10.56 6.79
CA TRP A 131 3.99 -10.57 7.87
C TRP A 131 2.62 -11.04 7.40
N SER A 132 2.35 -12.35 7.52
CA SER A 132 1.00 -12.88 7.27
C SER A 132 -0.01 -12.36 8.31
N ASN A 133 0.48 -12.05 9.51
CA ASN A 133 -0.26 -11.76 10.74
C ASN A 133 -1.17 -12.93 11.19
N PRO A 134 -1.22 -13.30 12.48
CA PRO A 134 -0.45 -12.75 13.61
C PRO A 134 1.05 -13.03 13.56
N TYR A 135 1.49 -13.99 12.73
CA TYR A 135 2.90 -14.37 12.59
C TYR A 135 3.65 -13.50 11.56
N ALA A 136 4.97 -13.46 11.72
CA ALA A 136 5.92 -13.11 10.67
C ALA A 136 6.72 -14.36 10.28
N VAL A 137 7.08 -14.50 9.01
CA VAL A 137 7.84 -15.63 8.46
C VAL A 137 9.10 -15.15 7.72
N LYS A 138 10.14 -15.97 7.68
CA LYS A 138 11.42 -15.63 7.02
C LYS A 138 12.07 -16.87 6.41
N LEU A 139 12.75 -16.67 5.28
CA LEU A 139 13.61 -17.65 4.63
C LEU A 139 15.07 -17.25 4.91
N PRO A 140 15.79 -17.91 5.82
CA PRO A 140 17.14 -17.49 6.23
C PRO A 140 18.22 -18.00 5.28
N ARG A 141 19.32 -17.23 5.18
CA ARG A 141 20.55 -17.55 4.43
C ARG A 141 21.69 -18.08 5.32
N GLU A 142 21.41 -18.28 6.61
CA GLU A 142 22.32 -18.83 7.60
C GLU A 142 21.52 -19.82 8.47
N ALA A 143 22.19 -20.81 9.05
CA ALA A 143 21.51 -21.84 9.85
C ALA A 143 20.87 -21.25 11.14
N PRO A 144 19.70 -21.74 11.58
CA PRO A 144 18.96 -22.88 11.03
C PRO A 144 18.12 -22.50 9.81
N TYR A 145 18.25 -23.29 8.76
CA TYR A 145 17.50 -23.11 7.51
C TYR A 145 16.07 -23.67 7.61
N GLY A 146 15.21 -23.32 6.66
CA GLY A 146 13.80 -23.72 6.65
C GLY A 146 12.85 -22.53 6.81
N LEU A 147 11.63 -22.78 7.29
CA LEU A 147 10.63 -21.74 7.49
C LEU A 147 10.72 -21.19 8.93
N GLN A 148 11.43 -20.07 9.11
CA GLN A 148 11.49 -19.37 10.39
C GLN A 148 10.19 -18.60 10.64
N THR A 149 9.70 -18.60 11.88
CA THR A 149 8.53 -17.83 12.31
C THR A 149 8.76 -17.07 13.62
N CYS A 150 8.08 -15.94 13.75
CA CYS A 150 8.15 -15.00 14.86
C CYS A 150 6.75 -14.52 15.22
N TYR A 151 6.38 -14.51 16.51
CA TYR A 151 5.23 -13.73 16.99
C TYR A 151 5.68 -12.33 17.37
N SER A 152 5.98 -11.53 16.35
CA SER A 152 6.67 -10.23 16.49
C SER A 152 6.01 -9.25 17.49
N TYR A 153 4.70 -9.36 17.76
CA TYR A 153 4.01 -8.52 18.75
C TYR A 153 4.67 -8.50 20.15
N THR A 154 5.20 -9.64 20.63
CA THR A 154 5.86 -9.69 21.96
C THR A 154 7.19 -8.93 22.02
N TYR A 155 7.75 -8.55 20.87
CA TYR A 155 9.00 -7.82 20.73
C TYR A 155 8.79 -6.35 20.31
N ARG A 156 7.67 -5.75 20.76
CA ARG A 156 7.34 -4.35 20.52
C ARG A 156 8.29 -3.41 21.25
N GLU A 157 9.06 -2.64 20.49
CA GLU A 157 9.82 -1.51 20.99
C GLU A 157 9.08 -0.20 20.66
N ILE A 158 8.92 0.68 21.65
CA ILE A 158 8.25 1.99 21.50
C ILE A 158 9.30 3.09 21.63
N GLY A 159 9.36 3.98 20.64
CA GLY A 159 10.30 5.10 20.62
C GLY A 159 10.13 6.05 21.81
N SER A 160 11.22 6.72 22.21
CA SER A 160 11.17 7.69 23.31
C SER A 160 10.23 8.86 23.02
N GLU A 161 9.40 9.26 23.99
CA GLU A 161 8.55 10.45 23.85
C GLU A 161 9.39 11.73 23.88
N VAL A 162 9.26 12.56 22.84
CA VAL A 162 9.94 13.85 22.71
C VAL A 162 8.90 14.94 22.50
N ASN A 163 8.85 15.90 23.43
CA ASN A 163 7.91 17.04 23.40
C ASN A 163 6.42 16.63 23.27
N GLY A 164 6.01 15.51 23.89
CA GLY A 164 4.63 15.01 23.86
C GLY A 164 4.30 14.10 22.66
N THR A 165 5.26 13.82 21.78
CA THR A 165 5.12 12.93 20.62
C THR A 165 6.05 11.73 20.76
N VAL A 166 5.50 10.52 20.74
CA VAL A 166 6.24 9.30 20.39
C VAL A 166 6.20 9.16 18.88
N LYS A 167 7.36 8.99 18.22
CA LYS A 167 7.41 8.92 16.76
C LYS A 167 7.11 7.53 16.18
N TYR A 168 7.42 6.46 16.88
CA TYR A 168 7.30 5.11 16.31
C TYR A 168 7.07 4.04 17.36
N TYR A 169 6.57 2.89 16.89
CA TYR A 169 6.97 1.60 17.42
C TYR A 169 7.38 0.71 16.25
N ASN A 170 8.21 -0.29 16.54
CA ASN A 170 8.57 -1.38 15.64
C ASN A 170 8.47 -2.71 16.40
N HIS A 171 8.60 -3.83 15.68
CA HIS A 171 8.67 -5.16 16.28
C HIS A 171 9.90 -5.88 15.77
N SER A 172 10.85 -6.14 16.68
CA SER A 172 12.10 -6.84 16.36
C SER A 172 11.80 -8.29 15.94
N TYR A 173 12.48 -8.79 14.90
CA TYR A 173 12.30 -10.17 14.44
C TYR A 173 13.21 -11.12 15.22
N HIS A 174 12.63 -12.19 15.75
CA HIS A 174 13.28 -13.26 16.51
C HIS A 174 12.85 -14.62 15.95
N ASN A 175 13.75 -15.59 15.88
CA ASN A 175 13.42 -16.95 15.47
C ASN A 175 12.77 -17.73 16.64
N ASP A 176 11.48 -17.45 16.88
CA ASP A 176 10.71 -18.12 17.92
C ASP A 176 10.61 -19.62 17.67
N LEU A 177 10.35 -20.04 16.42
CA LEU A 177 10.47 -21.42 15.94
C LEU A 177 10.89 -21.43 14.45
N THR A 178 11.65 -22.45 14.05
CA THR A 178 11.89 -22.81 12.64
C THR A 178 11.26 -24.16 12.34
N LEU A 179 10.44 -24.28 11.29
CA LEU A 179 10.12 -25.59 10.71
C LEU A 179 11.28 -25.97 9.76
N SER A 180 12.02 -27.03 10.10
CA SER A 180 13.26 -27.43 9.44
C SER A 180 13.41 -28.96 9.35
N SER A 181 14.55 -29.43 8.86
CA SER A 181 14.94 -30.85 8.84
C SER A 181 16.43 -31.05 9.14
N GLU A 182 16.80 -32.24 9.60
CA GLU A 182 18.22 -32.62 9.77
C GLU A 182 18.99 -32.59 8.44
N GLU A 183 18.33 -32.92 7.32
CA GLU A 183 18.91 -32.80 5.98
C GLU A 183 19.35 -31.36 5.65
N PHE A 184 18.68 -30.34 6.20
CA PHE A 184 19.06 -28.93 6.02
C PHE A 184 20.15 -28.45 6.99
N PHE A 185 20.52 -29.21 8.02
CA PHE A 185 21.33 -28.69 9.14
C PHE A 185 22.71 -28.14 8.73
N SER A 186 23.31 -28.67 7.66
CA SER A 186 24.66 -28.29 7.20
C SER A 186 24.71 -27.47 5.92
N TYR A 187 23.60 -27.34 5.18
CA TYR A 187 23.55 -26.78 3.83
C TYR A 187 22.24 -26.03 3.61
N GLU A 188 22.28 -24.89 2.91
CA GLU A 188 21.07 -24.15 2.55
C GLU A 188 20.21 -25.00 1.59
N PRO A 189 18.92 -25.24 1.91
CA PRO A 189 17.99 -25.91 1.00
C PRO A 189 17.59 -24.97 -0.14
N THR A 190 17.06 -25.52 -1.24
CA THR A 190 16.34 -24.68 -2.20
C THR A 190 15.08 -24.15 -1.55
N TYR A 191 14.79 -22.85 -1.72
CA TYR A 191 13.52 -22.24 -1.37
C TYR A 191 12.81 -21.82 -2.65
N GLU A 192 11.57 -22.25 -2.85
CA GLU A 192 10.81 -21.98 -4.08
C GLU A 192 9.36 -21.59 -3.78
N VAL A 193 9.01 -20.33 -4.02
CA VAL A 193 7.61 -19.93 -4.18
C VAL A 193 7.15 -20.38 -5.57
N TYR A 194 6.17 -21.28 -5.62
CA TYR A 194 5.74 -21.95 -6.86
C TYR A 194 4.29 -21.64 -7.27
N GLU A 195 3.48 -21.07 -6.36
CA GLU A 195 2.07 -20.74 -6.58
C GLU A 195 1.65 -19.59 -5.64
N TRP A 196 0.70 -18.75 -6.07
CA TRP A 196 0.18 -17.63 -5.28
C TRP A 196 -1.24 -17.25 -5.71
N ASP A 197 -1.97 -16.62 -4.79
CA ASP A 197 -3.37 -16.20 -4.89
C ASP A 197 -3.65 -14.95 -4.02
N GLU A 198 -4.91 -14.55 -3.84
CA GLU A 198 -5.27 -13.37 -3.04
C GLU A 198 -5.20 -13.59 -1.52
N GLY A 199 -5.01 -14.84 -1.06
CA GLY A 199 -4.73 -15.17 0.34
C GLY A 199 -3.24 -15.14 0.67
N GLY A 200 -2.37 -15.54 -0.27
CA GLY A 200 -0.93 -15.49 -0.14
C GLY A 200 -0.17 -16.38 -1.13
N ALA A 201 0.82 -17.14 -0.65
CA ALA A 201 1.75 -17.88 -1.49
C ALA A 201 2.09 -19.27 -0.94
N LYS A 202 2.48 -20.20 -1.82
CA LYS A 202 2.92 -21.56 -1.47
C LYS A 202 4.42 -21.70 -1.69
N LEU A 203 5.10 -22.13 -0.63
CA LEU A 203 6.54 -22.31 -0.53
C LEU A 203 6.87 -23.80 -0.53
N ARG A 204 7.80 -24.21 -1.38
CA ARG A 204 8.51 -25.49 -1.33
C ARG A 204 9.90 -25.26 -0.72
N THR A 205 10.40 -26.23 0.03
CA THR A 205 11.77 -26.21 0.55
C THR A 205 12.39 -27.61 0.48
N CYS A 206 13.48 -27.78 -0.28
CA CYS A 206 14.04 -29.10 -0.58
C CYS A 206 15.55 -29.22 -0.29
N ASP A 207 15.99 -30.43 0.07
CA ASP A 207 17.41 -30.79 0.07
C ASP A 207 17.82 -31.27 -1.34
N GLU A 208 18.78 -30.58 -1.95
CA GLU A 208 19.34 -30.94 -3.27
C GLU A 208 19.94 -32.36 -3.30
N THR A 209 20.41 -32.87 -2.16
CA THR A 209 21.13 -34.15 -2.07
C THR A 209 20.20 -35.36 -2.20
N THR A 210 19.03 -35.30 -1.56
CA THR A 210 18.04 -36.38 -1.54
C THR A 210 16.84 -36.13 -2.43
N GLY A 211 16.60 -34.88 -2.85
CA GLY A 211 15.40 -34.48 -3.59
C GLY A 211 14.11 -34.52 -2.76
N LYS A 212 14.22 -34.64 -1.43
CA LYS A 212 13.09 -34.58 -0.50
C LYS A 212 12.73 -33.13 -0.20
N CYS A 213 11.44 -32.88 0.05
CA CYS A 213 10.92 -31.53 0.26
C CYS A 213 9.97 -31.44 1.46
N MET A 214 9.71 -30.22 1.88
CA MET A 214 8.51 -29.84 2.64
C MET A 214 7.79 -28.68 1.91
N ASP A 215 6.47 -28.75 1.84
CA ASP A 215 5.63 -27.70 1.24
C ASP A 215 4.83 -26.97 2.33
N SER A 216 4.74 -25.64 2.24
CA SER A 216 4.10 -24.76 3.24
C SER A 216 3.18 -23.74 2.56
N ALA A 217 1.98 -23.55 3.11
CA ALA A 217 1.07 -22.49 2.68
C ALA A 217 1.24 -21.26 3.58
N LEU A 218 1.57 -20.11 2.99
CA LEU A 218 1.81 -18.85 3.67
C LEU A 218 0.61 -17.92 3.38
N VAL A 219 -0.37 -17.91 4.28
CA VAL A 219 -1.67 -17.25 4.06
C VAL A 219 -1.92 -16.17 5.11
N SER A 220 -2.38 -15.00 4.66
CA SER A 220 -2.76 -13.87 5.52
C SER A 220 -3.77 -14.30 6.59
N GLY A 221 -3.52 -14.05 7.88
CA GLY A 221 -4.42 -14.50 8.95
C GLY A 221 -4.29 -15.97 9.38
N MET A 222 -3.31 -16.74 8.87
CA MET A 222 -3.15 -18.16 9.24
C MET A 222 -3.02 -18.37 10.76
N ALA A 223 -3.83 -19.26 11.33
CA ALA A 223 -3.79 -19.56 12.77
C ALA A 223 -2.60 -20.47 13.17
N PHE A 224 -2.08 -21.25 12.22
CA PHE A 224 -0.95 -22.16 12.41
C PHE A 224 0.04 -22.01 11.25
N VAL A 225 1.34 -21.85 11.55
CA VAL A 225 2.41 -22.04 10.55
C VAL A 225 2.51 -23.54 10.28
N SER A 226 2.46 -23.94 9.02
CA SER A 226 2.21 -25.34 8.64
C SER A 226 3.14 -25.79 7.50
N ALA A 227 3.80 -26.94 7.68
CA ALA A 227 4.67 -27.56 6.67
C ALA A 227 4.34 -29.05 6.49
N LYS A 228 4.28 -29.51 5.24
CA LYS A 228 3.92 -30.86 4.81
C LYS A 228 5.19 -31.54 4.28
N TYR A 229 5.78 -32.39 5.10
CA TYR A 229 7.06 -33.07 4.85
C TYR A 229 6.85 -34.29 3.97
N ASP A 230 7.79 -34.55 3.05
CA ASP A 230 7.93 -35.86 2.39
C ASP A 230 9.30 -36.49 2.67
N GLY A 231 9.34 -37.40 3.65
CA GLY A 231 10.48 -38.24 3.98
C GLY A 231 11.66 -37.54 4.65
N LEU A 232 11.68 -36.20 4.72
CA LEU A 232 12.63 -35.40 5.51
C LEU A 232 12.53 -35.74 7.00
N THR A 233 13.60 -35.53 7.76
CA THR A 233 13.70 -35.83 9.20
C THR A 233 13.42 -34.55 9.99
N PRO A 234 12.24 -34.37 10.63
CA PRO A 234 11.85 -33.08 11.19
C PRO A 234 12.81 -32.56 12.27
N ARG A 235 13.14 -31.29 12.16
CA ARG A 235 13.93 -30.51 13.11
C ARG A 235 13.18 -29.20 13.38
N ILE A 236 12.92 -28.90 14.65
CA ILE A 236 12.29 -27.64 15.06
C ILE A 236 13.30 -26.87 15.91
N ASP A 237 13.95 -25.87 15.32
CA ASP A 237 14.94 -25.03 16.01
C ASP A 237 14.29 -23.77 16.61
N THR A 238 14.90 -23.21 17.65
CA THR A 238 14.49 -21.94 18.26
C THR A 238 15.71 -21.22 18.85
N GLU A 239 15.76 -19.88 18.78
CA GLU A 239 16.84 -19.11 19.40
C GLU A 239 16.76 -19.07 20.94
N HIS A 240 15.62 -19.51 21.48
CA HIS A 240 15.28 -19.58 22.89
C HIS A 240 15.62 -20.96 23.47
N ASN A 241 15.70 -21.06 24.80
CA ASN A 241 15.77 -22.38 25.45
C ASN A 241 14.39 -23.01 25.54
N ILE A 242 14.28 -24.29 25.17
CA ILE A 242 13.14 -25.12 25.52
C ILE A 242 13.28 -25.51 26.99
N THR A 243 12.40 -24.97 27.84
CA THR A 243 12.42 -25.20 29.30
C THR A 243 11.65 -26.45 29.71
N TYR A 244 10.61 -26.80 28.96
CA TYR A 244 9.79 -27.99 29.15
C TYR A 244 9.06 -28.33 27.84
N VAL A 245 8.76 -29.63 27.65
CA VAL A 245 7.88 -30.14 26.60
C VAL A 245 6.91 -31.13 27.24
N ASP A 246 5.60 -30.96 27.02
CA ASP A 246 4.61 -32.02 27.26
C ASP A 246 4.34 -32.76 25.94
N ASP A 247 4.70 -34.05 25.89
CA ASP A 247 4.49 -34.98 24.78
C ASP A 247 3.48 -36.11 25.13
N SER A 248 2.73 -35.96 26.24
CA SER A 248 1.87 -37.02 26.79
C SER A 248 0.65 -37.37 25.92
N ALA A 249 0.29 -36.50 24.97
CA ALA A 249 -0.81 -36.67 24.03
C ALA A 249 -0.26 -37.01 22.62
N PRO A 250 -0.50 -38.23 22.08
CA PRO A 250 0.11 -38.66 20.82
C PRO A 250 -0.15 -37.73 19.63
N GLY A 251 0.93 -37.18 19.08
CA GLY A 251 0.94 -36.21 17.97
C GLY A 251 0.68 -34.76 18.39
N LYS A 252 0.72 -34.42 19.68
CA LYS A 252 0.69 -33.06 20.24
C LYS A 252 1.94 -32.86 21.09
N PHE A 253 2.59 -31.71 20.96
CA PHE A 253 3.72 -31.31 21.80
C PHE A 253 3.52 -29.87 22.27
N VAL A 254 3.47 -29.64 23.59
CA VAL A 254 3.36 -28.29 24.18
C VAL A 254 4.75 -27.83 24.58
N ILE A 255 5.27 -26.78 23.94
CA ILE A 255 6.67 -26.35 23.97
C ILE A 255 6.79 -25.03 24.73
N HIS A 256 7.40 -25.06 25.92
CA HIS A 256 7.56 -23.87 26.77
C HIS A 256 8.95 -23.25 26.62
N LEU A 257 9.01 -22.01 26.15
CA LEU A 257 10.25 -21.29 25.86
C LEU A 257 10.64 -20.33 27.00
N ASN A 258 11.94 -20.07 27.19
CA ASN A 258 12.43 -19.18 28.25
C ASN A 258 12.12 -17.68 28.04
N ASN A 259 11.58 -17.30 26.88
CA ASN A 259 10.98 -15.98 26.62
C ASN A 259 9.54 -15.85 27.18
N SER A 260 8.99 -16.90 27.82
CA SER A 260 7.61 -17.04 28.31
C SER A 260 6.54 -17.35 27.26
N GLN A 261 6.90 -17.49 25.98
CA GLN A 261 5.98 -18.03 24.97
C GLN A 261 5.74 -19.53 25.20
N THR A 262 4.54 -20.02 24.90
CA THR A 262 4.22 -21.45 24.87
C THR A 262 3.56 -21.79 23.54
N TRP A 263 4.25 -22.58 22.73
CA TRP A 263 3.77 -23.03 21.41
C TRP A 263 3.18 -24.44 21.50
N VAL A 264 2.22 -24.76 20.65
CA VAL A 264 1.74 -26.14 20.47
C VAL A 264 2.05 -26.61 19.05
N LEU A 265 2.71 -27.76 18.96
CA LEU A 265 2.99 -28.47 17.71
C LEU A 265 2.04 -29.65 17.56
N TYR A 266 1.44 -29.78 16.37
CA TYR A 266 0.59 -30.89 15.98
C TYR A 266 1.18 -31.65 14.79
N ALA A 267 1.20 -32.98 14.87
CA ALA A 267 1.68 -33.88 13.83
C ALA A 267 0.54 -34.78 13.31
N SER A 268 0.39 -34.87 11.98
CA SER A 268 -0.65 -35.70 11.35
C SER A 268 -0.42 -37.20 11.54
N ASP A 269 0.83 -37.67 11.48
CA ASP A 269 1.19 -39.00 11.98
C ASP A 269 1.59 -38.91 13.45
N LYS A 270 0.73 -39.47 14.30
CA LYS A 270 0.88 -39.53 15.76
C LYS A 270 1.99 -40.49 16.23
N SER A 271 2.73 -41.11 15.31
CA SER A 271 3.98 -41.86 15.54
C SER A 271 5.25 -41.01 15.47
N LEU A 272 5.13 -39.69 15.25
CA LEU A 272 6.24 -38.75 15.43
C LEU A 272 6.70 -38.76 16.91
N SER A 273 8.00 -38.83 17.11
CA SER A 273 8.67 -38.65 18.39
C SER A 273 9.82 -37.65 18.20
N LEU A 274 10.01 -36.77 19.18
CA LEU A 274 11.00 -35.69 19.13
C LEU A 274 11.85 -35.73 20.40
N ARG A 275 13.17 -35.53 20.26
CA ARG A 275 14.11 -35.39 21.39
C ARG A 275 14.64 -33.95 21.45
N VAL A 276 14.89 -33.45 22.66
CA VAL A 276 15.49 -32.12 22.86
C VAL A 276 17.00 -32.21 22.68
N GLU A 277 17.57 -31.33 21.84
CA GLU A 277 19.01 -31.16 21.64
C GLU A 277 19.42 -29.68 21.77
N GLU A 278 20.72 -29.42 21.92
CA GLU A 278 21.29 -28.07 21.78
C GLU A 278 21.22 -27.65 20.29
N SER A 279 20.78 -26.42 20.01
CA SER A 279 20.68 -25.91 18.64
C SER A 279 22.02 -25.34 18.13
N VAL A 280 22.01 -24.83 16.89
CA VAL A 280 23.09 -23.99 16.35
C VAL A 280 23.28 -22.73 17.20
N VAL A 281 24.48 -22.16 17.14
CA VAL A 281 24.82 -20.93 17.86
C VAL A 281 24.31 -19.72 17.07
N PHE A 282 23.04 -19.36 17.26
CA PHE A 282 22.38 -18.20 16.65
C PHE A 282 23.14 -16.88 16.86
N SER A 283 23.79 -16.71 18.01
CA SER A 283 24.71 -15.60 18.27
C SER A 283 25.68 -15.97 19.39
N VAL A 284 26.74 -15.16 19.56
CA VAL A 284 27.79 -15.35 20.59
C VAL A 284 27.26 -15.45 22.03
N ASN A 285 26.03 -14.97 22.29
CA ASN A 285 25.38 -15.03 23.60
C ASN A 285 24.05 -15.82 23.59
N ALA A 286 23.69 -16.47 22.48
CA ALA A 286 22.44 -17.22 22.36
C ALA A 286 22.51 -18.59 23.06
N SER A 287 21.35 -19.07 23.50
CA SER A 287 21.15 -20.41 24.06
C SER A 287 19.89 -20.98 23.43
N GLY A 288 20.04 -21.51 22.21
CA GLY A 288 18.96 -22.08 21.41
C GLY A 288 18.78 -23.57 21.68
N SER A 289 17.59 -24.08 21.38
CA SER A 289 17.21 -25.48 21.56
C SER A 289 16.55 -26.05 20.31
N SER A 290 16.55 -27.38 20.19
CA SER A 290 16.01 -28.07 19.03
C SER A 290 15.13 -29.25 19.44
N LEU A 291 14.03 -29.47 18.73
CA LEU A 291 13.29 -30.73 18.75
C LEU A 291 13.60 -31.52 17.49
N VAL A 292 14.22 -32.69 17.64
CA VAL A 292 14.74 -33.46 16.51
C VAL A 292 14.08 -34.84 16.46
N ALA A 293 13.66 -35.26 15.27
CA ALA A 293 13.13 -36.61 15.04
C ALA A 293 14.24 -37.66 14.90
N ASP A 294 13.93 -38.92 15.22
CA ASP A 294 14.86 -40.05 15.08
C ASP A 294 14.88 -40.68 13.67
N LYS A 295 13.99 -40.22 12.78
CA LYS A 295 13.71 -40.81 11.46
C LYS A 295 13.04 -39.79 10.53
N GLY A 296 13.11 -40.04 9.22
CA GLY A 296 12.28 -39.37 8.22
C GLY A 296 10.79 -39.54 8.50
N TYR A 297 10.01 -38.50 8.17
CA TYR A 297 8.59 -38.34 8.42
C TYR A 297 7.90 -37.88 7.12
N SER A 298 6.75 -38.46 6.79
CA SER A 298 5.89 -37.98 5.70
C SER A 298 4.51 -37.64 6.26
N GLY A 299 4.11 -36.37 6.16
CA GLY A 299 2.91 -35.83 6.79
C GLY A 299 3.03 -34.35 7.13
N THR A 300 1.98 -33.77 7.72
CA THR A 300 1.96 -32.35 8.09
C THR A 300 2.43 -32.18 9.54
N ILE A 301 3.23 -31.14 9.78
CA ILE A 301 3.53 -30.56 11.09
C ILE A 301 2.97 -29.13 11.09
N ARG A 302 2.29 -28.74 12.17
CA ARG A 302 1.69 -27.41 12.33
C ARG A 302 2.04 -26.85 13.70
N VAL A 303 2.40 -25.57 13.78
CA VAL A 303 2.70 -24.88 15.05
C VAL A 303 1.84 -23.63 15.21
N ALA A 304 1.34 -23.41 16.42
CA ALA A 304 0.64 -22.20 16.81
C ALA A 304 1.07 -21.74 18.20
N LEU A 305 1.12 -20.42 18.41
CA LEU A 305 1.39 -19.83 19.73
C LEU A 305 0.08 -19.78 20.54
N LEU A 306 0.10 -20.24 21.80
CA LEU A 306 -1.04 -20.09 22.70
C LEU A 306 -1.32 -18.60 22.98
N PRO A 307 -2.58 -18.15 22.91
CA PRO A 307 -2.96 -16.80 23.35
C PRO A 307 -2.57 -16.52 24.81
N GLU A 308 -2.27 -15.26 25.12
CA GLU A 308 -1.91 -14.81 26.48
C GLU A 308 -3.03 -15.06 27.51
N ASP A 309 -4.28 -15.12 27.05
CA ASP A 309 -5.49 -15.39 27.85
C ASP A 309 -5.98 -16.85 27.77
N ALA A 310 -5.21 -17.77 27.17
CA ALA A 310 -5.54 -19.19 27.13
C ALA A 310 -5.59 -19.81 28.53
N THR A 311 -6.67 -20.54 28.84
CA THR A 311 -6.86 -21.21 30.14
C THR A 311 -6.09 -22.53 30.28
N ASP A 312 -5.70 -23.11 29.15
CA ASP A 312 -5.10 -24.44 29.00
C ASP A 312 -4.53 -24.58 27.58
N ASP A 313 -3.81 -25.67 27.31
CA ASP A 313 -3.19 -25.96 26.02
C ASP A 313 -4.14 -26.53 24.94
N THR A 314 -5.44 -26.70 25.21
CA THR A 314 -6.37 -27.41 24.30
C THR A 314 -7.09 -26.50 23.30
N VAL A 315 -6.91 -25.18 23.40
CA VAL A 315 -7.57 -24.13 22.59
C VAL A 315 -7.52 -24.38 21.08
N TYR A 316 -6.49 -25.08 20.57
CA TYR A 316 -6.32 -25.37 19.15
C TYR A 316 -6.61 -26.84 18.74
N ASP A 317 -6.93 -27.74 19.67
CA ASP A 317 -6.88 -29.21 19.44
C ASP A 317 -7.87 -29.71 18.38
N GLU A 318 -9.06 -29.12 18.29
CA GLU A 318 -10.08 -29.49 17.30
C GLU A 318 -9.83 -28.88 15.90
N TYR A 319 -9.13 -27.74 15.85
CA TYR A 319 -8.80 -27.01 14.63
C TYR A 319 -7.50 -27.47 13.96
N ALA A 320 -6.62 -28.15 14.71
CA ALA A 320 -5.32 -28.63 14.25
C ALA A 320 -5.38 -29.52 12.99
N ALA A 321 -6.52 -30.19 12.75
CA ALA A 321 -6.75 -31.07 11.59
C ALA A 321 -7.43 -30.41 10.38
N CYS A 322 -7.55 -29.07 10.34
CA CYS A 322 -7.95 -28.30 9.16
C CYS A 322 -6.95 -27.17 8.87
N MET A 323 -6.32 -27.18 7.69
CA MET A 323 -5.34 -26.18 7.25
C MET A 323 -5.85 -25.37 6.06
N VAL A 324 -5.57 -24.07 6.07
CA VAL A 324 -5.73 -23.20 4.90
C VAL A 324 -4.53 -23.39 3.97
N LEU A 325 -4.77 -23.37 2.66
CA LEU A 325 -3.78 -23.57 1.59
C LEU A 325 -3.58 -22.33 0.72
N GLY A 326 -4.54 -21.41 0.72
CA GLY A 326 -4.64 -20.26 -0.18
C GLY A 326 -5.98 -19.55 -0.01
N GLY A 327 -6.20 -18.49 -0.77
CA GLY A 327 -7.47 -17.76 -0.78
C GLY A 327 -7.77 -17.07 -2.11
N SER A 328 -9.05 -17.07 -2.50
CA SER A 328 -9.53 -16.33 -3.67
C SER A 328 -10.66 -15.38 -3.30
N VAL A 329 -10.78 -14.28 -4.03
CA VAL A 329 -11.89 -13.31 -3.85
C VAL A 329 -12.94 -13.46 -4.95
N SER A 330 -14.21 -13.25 -4.59
CA SER A 330 -15.30 -12.92 -5.51
C SER A 330 -16.02 -11.64 -5.07
N MET A 331 -16.73 -11.01 -6.01
CA MET A 331 -17.60 -9.86 -5.75
C MET A 331 -19.02 -10.21 -6.18
N GLU A 332 -19.97 -10.14 -5.25
CA GLU A 332 -21.36 -10.57 -5.47
C GLU A 332 -22.25 -9.39 -5.85
N SER A 333 -21.89 -8.18 -5.41
CA SER A 333 -22.62 -6.95 -5.69
C SER A 333 -21.71 -5.73 -5.52
N ARG A 334 -22.19 -4.57 -5.97
CA ARG A 334 -21.54 -3.27 -5.74
C ARG A 334 -21.18 -2.99 -4.27
N THR A 335 -21.86 -3.61 -3.30
CA THR A 335 -21.64 -3.42 -1.86
C THR A 335 -21.11 -4.66 -1.14
N GLY A 336 -20.73 -5.74 -1.84
CA GLY A 336 -20.38 -7.00 -1.17
C GLY A 336 -19.43 -7.89 -1.95
N TYR A 337 -18.45 -8.43 -1.22
CA TYR A 337 -17.43 -9.36 -1.68
C TYR A 337 -17.29 -10.53 -0.70
N THR A 338 -16.73 -11.64 -1.19
CA THR A 338 -16.50 -12.84 -0.40
C THR A 338 -15.07 -13.33 -0.60
N LEU A 339 -14.38 -13.61 0.51
CA LEU A 339 -13.12 -14.35 0.53
C LEU A 339 -13.44 -15.84 0.69
N HIS A 340 -12.92 -16.67 -0.21
CA HIS A 340 -13.04 -18.13 -0.18
C HIS A 340 -11.68 -18.72 0.15
N TRP A 341 -11.61 -19.52 1.21
CA TRP A 341 -10.37 -20.12 1.71
C TRP A 341 -10.25 -21.55 1.20
N ASP A 342 -9.17 -21.85 0.48
CA ASP A 342 -8.87 -23.22 0.08
C ASP A 342 -8.35 -23.99 1.31
N VAL A 343 -8.90 -25.18 1.57
CA VAL A 343 -8.61 -25.95 2.80
C VAL A 343 -8.33 -27.43 2.54
N GLU A 344 -7.43 -27.99 3.33
CA GLU A 344 -7.16 -29.43 3.41
C GLU A 344 -7.31 -29.92 4.86
N GLY A 345 -7.84 -31.13 5.05
CA GLY A 345 -7.81 -31.83 6.33
C GLY A 345 -9.16 -32.38 6.78
N SER A 346 -9.11 -33.30 7.76
CA SER A 346 -10.26 -34.11 8.15
C SER A 346 -11.26 -33.41 9.08
N SER A 347 -10.90 -32.30 9.73
CA SER A 347 -11.84 -31.55 10.57
C SER A 347 -12.53 -30.37 9.85
N CYS A 348 -12.18 -30.06 8.60
CA CYS A 348 -12.74 -28.90 7.90
C CYS A 348 -14.28 -28.94 7.74
N GLU A 349 -14.86 -30.08 7.35
CA GLU A 349 -16.32 -30.21 7.20
C GLU A 349 -17.08 -30.31 8.54
N SER A 350 -16.40 -30.69 9.63
CA SER A 350 -17.02 -31.15 10.88
C SER A 350 -16.80 -30.25 12.10
N VAL A 351 -15.67 -29.54 12.14
CA VAL A 351 -15.30 -28.52 13.13
C VAL A 351 -15.17 -27.16 12.46
N GLY A 352 -14.49 -27.11 11.31
CA GLY A 352 -14.27 -25.89 10.53
C GLY A 352 -12.81 -25.44 10.51
N LEU A 353 -12.51 -24.54 9.57
CA LEU A 353 -11.26 -23.79 9.54
C LEU A 353 -11.28 -22.74 10.67
N LEU A 354 -10.24 -22.74 11.52
CA LEU A 354 -9.92 -21.60 12.39
C LEU A 354 -8.97 -20.65 11.64
N HIS A 355 -9.39 -19.40 11.46
CA HIS A 355 -8.61 -18.39 10.73
C HIS A 355 -8.84 -16.99 11.33
N PHE A 356 -7.78 -16.19 11.45
CA PHE A 356 -7.85 -14.90 12.13
C PHE A 356 -8.33 -13.80 11.18
N ALA A 357 -9.37 -13.07 11.59
CA ALA A 357 -9.88 -11.91 10.88
C ALA A 357 -9.42 -10.60 11.55
N LEU A 358 -9.15 -9.57 10.73
CA LEU A 358 -8.72 -8.23 11.14
C LEU A 358 -9.87 -7.36 11.69
N PRO A 359 -9.59 -6.30 12.46
CA PRO A 359 -10.63 -5.40 13.00
C PRO A 359 -11.67 -4.89 11.99
N HIS A 360 -11.25 -4.36 10.82
CA HIS A 360 -12.20 -3.88 9.80
C HIS A 360 -13.05 -5.03 9.22
N GLN A 361 -12.44 -6.21 9.02
CA GLN A 361 -13.15 -7.42 8.61
C GLN A 361 -14.25 -7.81 9.62
N ILE A 362 -13.98 -7.76 10.94
CA ILE A 362 -14.99 -8.05 11.97
C ILE A 362 -16.14 -7.03 11.99
N GLU A 363 -15.92 -5.82 11.48
CA GLU A 363 -16.94 -4.78 11.38
C GLU A 363 -17.87 -4.99 10.17
N SER A 364 -17.34 -5.32 8.98
CA SER A 364 -18.14 -5.54 7.76
C SER A 364 -18.52 -7.01 7.45
N MET A 365 -17.99 -8.00 8.19
CA MET A 365 -18.32 -9.43 7.99
C MET A 365 -19.77 -9.74 8.39
N THR A 366 -20.47 -10.41 7.48
CA THR A 366 -21.84 -10.88 7.66
C THR A 366 -21.89 -12.18 8.49
N GLY A 367 -23.10 -12.71 8.77
CA GLY A 367 -23.22 -14.05 9.36
C GLY A 367 -23.04 -14.17 10.88
N SER A 368 -22.95 -13.06 11.61
CA SER A 368 -22.71 -13.01 13.08
C SER A 368 -21.29 -13.47 13.48
N PRO A 369 -20.23 -12.75 13.04
CA PRO A 369 -18.84 -13.12 13.34
C PRO A 369 -18.53 -13.16 14.84
N THR A 370 -17.56 -13.99 15.22
CA THR A 370 -16.94 -13.99 16.56
C THR A 370 -16.24 -12.65 16.77
N LYS A 371 -16.56 -11.98 17.88
CA LYS A 371 -15.99 -10.68 18.25
C LYS A 371 -15.10 -10.80 19.49
N THR A 372 -14.33 -9.77 19.78
CA THR A 372 -13.50 -9.67 21.00
C THR A 372 -14.29 -9.79 22.31
N THR A 373 -15.62 -9.65 22.26
CA THR A 373 -16.56 -9.81 23.38
C THR A 373 -17.28 -11.16 23.38
N SER A 374 -17.02 -12.05 22.43
CA SER A 374 -17.65 -13.38 22.37
C SER A 374 -16.99 -14.32 23.40
N PRO A 375 -17.75 -15.07 24.22
CA PRO A 375 -17.18 -16.06 25.13
C PRO A 375 -16.41 -17.13 24.36
N GLY A 376 -15.16 -17.40 24.74
CA GLY A 376 -14.30 -18.37 24.05
C GLY A 376 -13.72 -17.88 22.72
N ALA A 377 -13.75 -16.58 22.43
CA ALA A 377 -13.08 -16.03 21.25
C ALA A 377 -11.55 -16.23 21.35
N ILE A 378 -10.99 -16.98 20.39
CA ILE A 378 -9.53 -17.09 20.23
C ILE A 378 -9.03 -15.78 19.61
N MET A 379 -8.06 -15.13 20.25
CA MET A 379 -7.60 -13.80 19.84
C MET A 379 -6.07 -13.73 19.80
N MET A 380 -5.52 -13.10 18.76
CA MET A 380 -4.08 -12.87 18.61
C MET A 380 -3.85 -11.46 18.06
N ARG A 381 -2.77 -10.79 18.44
CA ARG A 381 -2.47 -9.44 17.95
C ARG A 381 -1.62 -9.51 16.69
N SER A 382 -2.05 -8.80 15.65
CA SER A 382 -1.18 -8.47 14.52
C SER A 382 -0.08 -7.48 14.95
N ALA A 383 0.96 -7.33 14.13
CA ALA A 383 2.02 -6.38 14.43
C ALA A 383 1.52 -4.92 14.42
N THR A 384 0.96 -4.44 13.29
CA THR A 384 0.49 -3.03 13.18
C THR A 384 -1.04 -2.85 13.12
N ARG A 385 -1.82 -3.89 12.83
CA ARG A 385 -3.26 -3.79 12.49
C ARG A 385 -4.21 -4.23 13.63
N GLY A 386 -3.76 -4.17 14.89
CA GLY A 386 -4.58 -4.38 16.09
C GLY A 386 -4.84 -5.85 16.47
N LEU A 387 -5.88 -6.08 17.26
CA LEU A 387 -6.29 -7.40 17.77
C LEU A 387 -7.14 -8.14 16.73
N MET A 388 -6.68 -9.31 16.30
CA MET A 388 -7.36 -10.20 15.37
C MET A 388 -8.24 -11.20 16.14
N VAL A 389 -9.35 -11.65 15.54
CA VAL A 389 -10.28 -12.60 16.16
C VAL A 389 -10.48 -13.82 15.28
N GLY A 390 -10.26 -15.01 15.85
CA GLY A 390 -10.43 -16.29 15.19
C GLY A 390 -11.90 -16.54 14.84
N GLN A 391 -12.17 -16.69 13.54
CA GLN A 391 -13.45 -17.19 13.02
C GLN A 391 -13.32 -18.69 12.78
N VAL A 392 -14.40 -19.43 13.07
CA VAL A 392 -14.50 -20.87 12.84
C VAL A 392 -15.57 -21.11 11.78
N THR A 393 -15.20 -21.70 10.64
CA THR A 393 -16.11 -21.86 9.50
C THR A 393 -16.01 -23.25 8.84
N THR A 394 -17.11 -23.99 8.82
CA THR A 394 -17.22 -25.30 8.11
C THR A 394 -17.54 -25.17 6.63
N ASN A 395 -18.15 -24.05 6.22
CA ASN A 395 -18.11 -23.55 4.85
C ASN A 395 -17.04 -22.45 4.82
N PRO A 396 -15.86 -22.66 4.19
CA PRO A 396 -14.67 -21.82 4.39
C PRO A 396 -14.74 -20.50 3.60
N THR A 397 -15.76 -19.69 3.85
CA THR A 397 -16.04 -18.44 3.13
C THR A 397 -16.40 -17.32 4.11
N TRP A 398 -15.84 -16.13 3.90
CA TRP A 398 -16.22 -14.92 4.64
C TRP A 398 -16.83 -13.90 3.68
N SER A 399 -18.12 -13.60 3.83
CA SER A 399 -18.83 -12.60 3.02
C SER A 399 -18.96 -11.27 3.79
N PHE A 400 -18.61 -10.18 3.13
CA PHE A 400 -18.51 -8.83 3.68
C PHE A 400 -19.52 -7.89 3.02
N VAL A 401 -19.95 -6.85 3.74
CA VAL A 401 -20.75 -5.75 3.20
C VAL A 401 -20.11 -4.41 3.53
N GLU A 402 -19.59 -3.75 2.51
CA GLU A 402 -19.20 -2.33 2.56
C GLU A 402 -20.38 -1.49 2.04
N PRO A 403 -21.06 -0.70 2.89
CA PRO A 403 -22.24 0.07 2.50
C PRO A 403 -21.87 1.21 1.53
N GLU A 404 -22.81 1.68 0.70
CA GLU A 404 -22.59 2.91 -0.08
C GLU A 404 -22.30 4.10 0.86
N ALA A 405 -21.56 5.10 0.36
CA ALA A 405 -21.29 6.30 1.13
C ALA A 405 -22.58 7.14 1.33
N ASP A 406 -22.64 7.89 2.44
CA ASP A 406 -23.75 8.81 2.74
C ASP A 406 -23.89 9.99 1.75
N PHE A 407 -22.95 10.11 0.80
CA PHE A 407 -22.93 11.09 -0.28
C PHE A 407 -22.60 10.43 -1.62
N GLU A 408 -23.08 11.02 -2.72
CA GLU A 408 -22.79 10.52 -4.07
C GLU A 408 -21.32 10.73 -4.44
N VAL A 409 -20.64 9.64 -4.81
CA VAL A 409 -19.27 9.69 -5.35
C VAL A 409 -19.34 10.13 -6.81
N ASP A 410 -19.01 11.40 -7.06
CA ASP A 410 -19.01 12.03 -8.39
C ASP A 410 -17.87 13.04 -8.55
N PHE A 411 -17.68 13.54 -9.78
CA PHE A 411 -16.68 14.55 -10.17
C PHE A 411 -16.72 15.83 -9.33
N TYR A 412 -17.87 16.16 -8.74
CA TYR A 412 -18.06 17.37 -7.94
C TYR A 412 -18.41 17.03 -6.48
N PRO A 413 -18.12 17.94 -5.52
CA PRO A 413 -18.64 17.83 -4.17
C PRO A 413 -20.18 17.84 -4.16
N ALA A 414 -20.77 17.04 -3.27
CA ALA A 414 -22.23 16.90 -3.15
C ALA A 414 -22.94 18.21 -2.71
N ARG A 415 -22.22 19.10 -2.02
CA ARG A 415 -22.64 20.50 -1.76
C ARG A 415 -22.02 21.42 -2.80
N LYS A 416 -22.72 22.47 -3.23
CA LYS A 416 -22.22 23.50 -4.16
C LYS A 416 -21.94 24.82 -3.43
N PRO A 417 -20.94 25.62 -3.86
CA PRO A 417 -20.67 26.92 -3.25
C PRO A 417 -21.85 27.87 -3.47
N SER A 418 -22.23 28.65 -2.45
CA SER A 418 -23.30 29.63 -2.60
C SER A 418 -22.84 30.84 -3.43
N PRO A 419 -23.75 31.54 -4.15
CA PRO A 419 -23.39 32.73 -4.92
C PRO A 419 -22.71 33.83 -4.09
N TRP A 420 -23.01 33.91 -2.78
CA TRP A 420 -22.32 34.83 -1.88
C TRP A 420 -20.86 34.41 -1.64
N ILE A 421 -20.58 33.11 -1.40
CA ILE A 421 -19.22 32.61 -1.23
C ILE A 421 -18.40 32.82 -2.51
N VAL A 422 -18.97 32.54 -3.70
CA VAL A 422 -18.32 32.73 -5.00
C VAL A 422 -17.90 34.19 -5.21
N LEU A 423 -18.74 35.15 -4.81
CA LEU A 423 -18.46 36.58 -4.87
C LEU A 423 -17.42 37.01 -3.81
N GLU A 424 -17.62 36.66 -2.54
CA GLU A 424 -16.71 37.05 -1.45
C GLU A 424 -15.29 36.50 -1.68
N THR A 425 -15.15 35.30 -2.22
CA THR A 425 -13.83 34.69 -2.46
C THR A 425 -13.12 35.15 -3.74
N ASP A 426 -13.76 35.95 -4.62
CA ASP A 426 -13.28 36.28 -5.98
C ASP A 426 -13.03 34.99 -6.80
N MET A 427 -13.87 33.95 -6.61
CA MET A 427 -13.62 32.58 -7.09
C MET A 427 -13.55 32.49 -8.62
N LEU A 428 -14.53 33.05 -9.33
CA LEU A 428 -14.58 33.05 -10.79
C LEU A 428 -13.33 33.71 -11.41
N ARG A 429 -12.91 34.85 -10.85
CA ARG A 429 -11.72 35.56 -11.33
C ARG A 429 -10.42 34.86 -10.93
N THR A 430 -10.43 34.08 -9.86
CA THR A 430 -9.31 33.22 -9.46
C THR A 430 -9.19 32.02 -10.41
N LEU A 431 -10.31 31.38 -10.74
CA LEU A 431 -10.41 30.32 -11.76
C LEU A 431 -9.88 30.80 -13.12
N GLN A 432 -10.31 31.98 -13.57
CA GLN A 432 -9.80 32.61 -14.79
C GLN A 432 -8.27 32.80 -14.76
N LYS A 433 -7.69 33.27 -13.64
CA LYS A 433 -6.23 33.45 -13.49
C LYS A 433 -5.49 32.11 -13.50
N ASP A 434 -6.00 31.09 -12.80
CA ASP A 434 -5.35 29.79 -12.68
C ASP A 434 -5.36 29.05 -14.04
N ILE A 435 -6.46 29.13 -14.79
CA ILE A 435 -6.60 28.61 -16.17
C ILE A 435 -5.67 29.35 -17.15
N MET A 436 -5.71 30.69 -17.15
CA MET A 436 -4.89 31.54 -18.04
C MET A 436 -3.43 31.70 -17.58
N GLY A 437 -3.03 31.05 -16.48
CA GLY A 437 -1.67 31.13 -15.95
C GLY A 437 -0.62 30.55 -16.89
N ASN A 438 0.64 30.83 -16.58
CA ASN A 438 1.75 30.05 -17.13
C ASN A 438 1.76 28.66 -16.49
N TRP A 439 1.96 27.63 -17.31
CA TRP A 439 2.03 26.22 -16.91
C TRP A 439 3.26 25.54 -17.53
N SER A 440 4.32 26.28 -17.88
CA SER A 440 5.57 25.72 -18.46
C SER A 440 6.16 24.55 -17.69
N ASP A 441 5.84 24.48 -16.39
CA ASP A 441 6.48 23.60 -15.42
C ASP A 441 5.77 22.23 -15.35
N TRP A 442 4.77 21.95 -16.22
CA TRP A 442 4.03 20.68 -16.22
C TRP A 442 4.84 19.48 -16.75
N ASP A 443 5.91 19.71 -17.53
CA ASP A 443 6.80 18.69 -18.10
C ASP A 443 8.06 18.56 -17.24
N ALA A 444 7.93 17.89 -16.09
CA ALA A 444 8.88 17.91 -14.98
C ALA A 444 9.89 16.73 -14.97
N ASP A 445 10.11 16.08 -16.10
CA ASP A 445 10.90 14.82 -16.25
C ASP A 445 10.46 13.70 -15.27
N SER A 446 9.18 13.67 -14.89
CA SER A 446 8.63 12.67 -13.97
C SER A 446 7.11 12.45 -14.11
N TRP A 447 6.68 11.19 -14.12
CA TRP A 447 5.27 10.80 -14.17
C TRP A 447 4.48 11.26 -12.93
N TYR A 448 5.08 11.23 -11.73
CA TYR A 448 4.42 11.69 -10.51
C TYR A 448 3.98 13.16 -10.63
N TYR A 449 4.95 14.06 -10.84
CA TYR A 449 4.68 15.49 -10.93
C TYR A 449 3.82 15.84 -12.15
N ASN A 450 4.09 15.24 -13.32
CA ASN A 450 3.27 15.46 -14.52
C ASN A 450 1.81 15.05 -14.25
N GLY A 451 1.58 13.92 -13.57
CA GLY A 451 0.27 13.47 -13.10
C GLY A 451 -0.42 14.50 -12.19
N LYS A 452 0.28 15.00 -11.16
CA LYS A 452 -0.24 16.07 -10.29
C LYS A 452 -0.68 17.29 -11.09
N TYR A 453 0.12 17.74 -12.06
CA TYR A 453 -0.22 18.88 -12.92
C TYR A 453 -1.44 18.60 -13.82
N PHE A 454 -1.56 17.40 -14.40
CA PHE A 454 -2.72 17.05 -15.23
C PHE A 454 -4.02 17.01 -14.42
N GLN A 455 -4.04 16.38 -13.24
CA GLN A 455 -5.26 16.38 -12.39
C GLN A 455 -5.58 17.77 -11.86
N LYS A 456 -4.58 18.56 -11.46
CA LYS A 456 -4.75 19.96 -11.02
C LYS A 456 -5.36 20.83 -12.13
N TYR A 457 -4.95 20.63 -13.39
CA TYR A 457 -5.52 21.36 -14.52
C TYR A 457 -6.91 20.85 -14.93
N ALA A 458 -7.13 19.53 -14.94
CA ALA A 458 -8.45 18.95 -15.20
C ALA A 458 -9.51 19.39 -14.16
N SER A 459 -9.10 19.54 -12.90
CA SER A 459 -9.93 20.09 -11.82
C SER A 459 -10.34 21.56 -12.06
N LEU A 460 -9.52 22.36 -12.75
CA LEU A 460 -9.92 23.70 -13.19
C LEU A 460 -10.97 23.63 -14.30
N CYS A 461 -10.87 22.66 -15.22
CA CYS A 461 -11.87 22.52 -16.27
C CYS A 461 -13.21 22.00 -15.73
N LEU A 462 -13.22 21.15 -14.68
CA LEU A 462 -14.45 20.85 -13.93
C LEU A 462 -15.08 22.12 -13.35
N MET A 463 -14.32 22.97 -12.67
CA MET A 463 -14.82 24.25 -12.17
C MET A 463 -15.35 25.16 -13.28
N ALA A 464 -14.75 25.12 -14.47
CA ALA A 464 -15.18 25.89 -15.63
C ALA A 464 -16.49 25.37 -16.26
N ALA A 465 -16.91 24.15 -15.95
CA ALA A 465 -18.23 23.60 -16.28
C ALA A 465 -19.29 23.87 -15.20
N ASP A 466 -18.90 24.21 -13.97
CA ASP A 466 -19.83 24.40 -12.86
C ASP A 466 -20.51 25.78 -12.93
N SER A 467 -21.77 25.78 -13.37
CA SER A 467 -22.61 26.98 -13.46
C SER A 467 -22.84 27.72 -12.13
N SER A 468 -22.58 27.11 -10.97
CA SER A 468 -22.57 27.83 -9.68
C SER A 468 -21.39 28.80 -9.55
N VAL A 469 -20.29 28.56 -10.28
CA VAL A 469 -19.07 29.38 -10.30
C VAL A 469 -19.02 30.29 -11.52
N VAL A 470 -19.33 29.78 -12.72
CA VAL A 470 -19.20 30.54 -14.00
C VAL A 470 -20.51 31.09 -14.56
N GLY A 471 -21.67 30.69 -14.02
CA GLY A 471 -22.96 30.97 -14.64
C GLY A 471 -23.18 30.15 -15.93
N PRO A 472 -23.85 30.70 -16.97
CA PRO A 472 -24.15 29.97 -18.20
C PRO A 472 -23.06 30.09 -19.30
N ASP A 473 -21.91 30.71 -19.01
CA ASP A 473 -20.85 30.95 -20.01
C ASP A 473 -19.88 29.75 -20.12
N THR A 474 -19.88 29.10 -21.28
CA THR A 474 -19.00 27.95 -21.58
C THR A 474 -17.66 28.36 -22.22
N LEU A 475 -17.42 29.64 -22.52
CA LEU A 475 -16.19 30.08 -23.20
C LEU A 475 -14.92 29.74 -22.40
N LEU A 476 -14.99 29.87 -21.07
CA LEU A 476 -13.89 29.52 -20.18
C LEU A 476 -13.62 28.00 -20.16
N LEU A 477 -14.66 27.17 -20.25
CA LEU A 477 -14.52 25.72 -20.38
C LEU A 477 -13.85 25.34 -21.70
N SER A 478 -14.30 25.89 -22.84
CA SER A 478 -13.70 25.61 -24.14
C SER A 478 -12.21 25.97 -24.19
N TYR A 479 -11.81 27.11 -23.62
CA TYR A 479 -10.40 27.48 -23.52
C TYR A 479 -9.61 26.59 -22.54
N CYS A 480 -10.25 26.10 -21.47
CA CYS A 480 -9.64 25.15 -20.56
C CYS A 480 -9.37 23.81 -21.25
N LEU A 481 -10.36 23.29 -21.99
CA LEU A 481 -10.27 22.01 -22.70
C LEU A 481 -9.18 22.02 -23.77
N GLU A 482 -9.13 23.03 -24.65
CA GLU A 482 -8.06 23.15 -25.68
C GLU A 482 -6.65 23.02 -25.09
N LYS A 483 -6.44 23.55 -23.88
CA LYS A 483 -5.17 23.46 -23.16
C LYS A 483 -4.98 22.13 -22.41
N LEU A 484 -6.03 21.53 -21.83
CA LEU A 484 -5.98 20.23 -21.17
C LEU A 484 -5.70 19.09 -22.16
N GLU A 485 -6.43 19.09 -23.28
CA GLU A 485 -6.23 18.20 -24.43
C GLU A 485 -4.77 18.26 -24.91
N LYS A 486 -4.25 19.47 -25.13
CA LYS A 486 -2.87 19.70 -25.54
C LYS A 486 -1.84 19.25 -24.50
N MET A 487 -2.15 19.39 -23.20
CA MET A 487 -1.29 18.96 -22.11
C MET A 487 -1.18 17.43 -22.04
N ILE A 488 -2.25 16.68 -22.32
CA ILE A 488 -2.23 15.20 -22.24
C ILE A 488 -1.69 14.51 -23.50
N GLU A 489 -1.54 15.22 -24.65
CA GLU A 489 -1.07 14.62 -25.91
C GLU A 489 0.23 13.79 -25.83
N PRO A 490 1.27 14.15 -25.05
CA PRO A 490 2.50 13.36 -24.93
C PRO A 490 2.27 12.01 -24.25
N VAL A 491 1.29 11.89 -23.36
CA VAL A 491 0.92 10.62 -22.69
C VAL A 491 0.39 9.62 -23.72
N LEU A 492 -0.44 10.10 -24.66
CA LEU A 492 -1.05 9.28 -25.73
C LEU A 492 -0.02 8.61 -26.64
N ASN A 493 1.14 9.25 -26.77
CA ASN A 493 2.25 8.85 -27.63
C ASN A 493 3.41 8.23 -26.82
N ASN A 494 3.27 8.09 -25.50
CA ASN A 494 4.33 7.75 -24.55
C ASN A 494 5.64 8.56 -24.77
N SER A 495 5.50 9.87 -25.01
CA SER A 495 6.60 10.78 -25.35
C SER A 495 6.90 11.82 -24.26
N LEU A 496 6.43 11.59 -23.03
CA LEU A 496 7.00 12.27 -21.86
C LEU A 496 8.43 11.77 -21.63
N SER A 497 9.26 12.59 -20.99
CA SER A 497 10.50 12.09 -20.40
C SER A 497 10.29 11.82 -18.91
N PRO A 498 10.86 10.73 -18.37
CA PRO A 498 11.28 9.52 -19.09
C PRO A 498 10.05 8.81 -19.71
N PRO A 499 10.14 8.14 -20.86
CA PRO A 499 9.03 7.34 -21.36
C PRO A 499 8.80 6.12 -20.46
N LEU A 500 7.57 5.61 -20.39
CA LEU A 500 7.30 4.30 -19.81
C LEU A 500 7.82 3.19 -20.75
N MET A 501 8.06 2.02 -20.20
CA MET A 501 8.33 0.81 -20.98
C MET A 501 7.69 -0.40 -20.29
N TYR A 502 7.50 -1.49 -21.01
CA TYR A 502 6.95 -2.71 -20.44
C TYR A 502 8.09 -3.64 -20.03
N ASP A 503 8.25 -3.82 -18.72
CA ASP A 503 9.12 -4.84 -18.16
C ASP A 503 8.55 -6.23 -18.44
N THR A 504 9.38 -7.12 -18.97
CA THR A 504 8.97 -8.50 -19.27
C THR A 504 9.21 -9.48 -18.13
N LEU A 505 9.87 -9.05 -17.04
CA LEU A 505 10.24 -9.88 -15.90
C LEU A 505 9.06 -10.05 -14.92
N TYR A 506 8.68 -8.98 -14.21
CA TYR A 506 7.52 -8.98 -13.30
C TYR A 506 6.20 -8.67 -14.03
N ARG A 507 6.30 -8.24 -15.30
CA ARG A 507 5.20 -7.94 -16.22
C ARG A 507 4.37 -6.72 -15.80
N GLY A 508 4.76 -5.57 -16.32
CA GLY A 508 4.09 -4.31 -16.05
C GLY A 508 4.71 -3.11 -16.76
N ILE A 509 4.09 -1.94 -16.61
CA ILE A 509 4.60 -0.68 -17.16
C ILE A 509 5.38 0.10 -16.11
N ILE A 510 6.63 0.44 -16.41
CA ILE A 510 7.56 1.12 -15.50
C ILE A 510 8.28 2.29 -16.20
N SER A 511 8.73 3.27 -15.42
CA SER A 511 9.60 4.36 -15.90
C SER A 511 10.93 3.84 -16.42
N SER A 512 11.28 4.19 -17.66
CA SER A 512 12.59 3.85 -18.25
C SER A 512 13.78 4.54 -17.56
N SER A 513 13.55 5.46 -16.62
CA SER A 513 14.60 6.18 -15.89
C SER A 513 15.58 5.26 -15.18
N ILE A 514 15.12 4.14 -14.61
CA ILE A 514 15.96 3.19 -13.88
C ILE A 514 17.07 2.58 -14.75
N PHE A 515 16.82 2.40 -16.06
CA PHE A 515 17.83 1.92 -17.01
C PHE A 515 18.77 3.04 -17.50
N LYS A 516 18.37 4.31 -17.39
CA LYS A 516 19.21 5.48 -17.70
C LYS A 516 20.17 5.80 -16.54
N THR A 517 19.71 5.67 -15.29
CA THR A 517 20.46 6.07 -14.09
C THR A 517 21.15 4.90 -13.38
N GLY A 518 20.61 3.69 -13.49
CA GLY A 518 20.99 2.54 -12.66
C GLY A 518 20.56 2.65 -11.18
N SER A 519 19.81 3.69 -10.81
CA SER A 519 19.38 3.97 -9.43
C SER A 519 17.92 3.57 -9.23
N ILE A 520 17.70 2.66 -8.29
CA ILE A 520 16.37 2.16 -7.89
C ILE A 520 15.46 3.24 -7.28
N TYR A 521 16.02 4.36 -6.81
CA TYR A 521 15.28 5.47 -6.20
C TYR A 521 14.84 6.54 -7.21
N THR A 522 15.16 6.37 -8.50
CA THR A 522 14.74 7.33 -9.53
C THR A 522 13.23 7.26 -9.71
N GLU A 523 12.58 8.43 -9.83
CA GLU A 523 11.11 8.53 -9.86
C GLU A 523 10.42 7.79 -8.70
N PHE A 524 10.91 7.99 -7.47
CA PHE A 524 10.37 7.40 -6.25
C PHE A 524 10.39 5.86 -6.22
N GLY A 525 11.05 5.22 -7.19
CA GLY A 525 11.01 3.77 -7.39
C GLY A 525 9.94 3.31 -8.38
N ASN A 526 9.39 4.16 -9.24
CA ASN A 526 8.49 3.69 -10.31
C ASN A 526 9.17 2.68 -11.27
N GLY A 527 10.50 2.76 -11.44
CA GLY A 527 11.28 1.72 -12.12
C GLY A 527 11.35 0.37 -11.38
N MET A 528 10.84 0.33 -10.14
CA MET A 528 10.90 -0.74 -9.15
C MET A 528 9.50 -1.23 -8.72
N TYR A 529 8.44 -0.81 -9.41
CA TYR A 529 7.04 -1.02 -8.99
C TYR A 529 6.64 -0.31 -7.69
N ASN A 530 7.40 0.69 -7.21
CA ASN A 530 6.90 1.58 -6.19
C ASN A 530 5.83 2.52 -6.78
N ASP A 531 4.78 2.78 -6.02
CA ASP A 531 3.92 3.97 -6.15
C ASP A 531 3.13 4.06 -7.48
N HIS A 532 2.90 2.96 -8.21
CA HIS A 532 2.14 3.01 -9.48
C HIS A 532 0.68 3.42 -9.27
N HIS A 533 0.06 3.03 -8.16
CA HIS A 533 -1.28 3.48 -7.77
C HIS A 533 -1.32 5.00 -7.58
N TYR A 534 -0.38 5.58 -6.83
CA TYR A 534 -0.24 7.04 -6.70
C TYR A 534 0.01 7.70 -8.07
N HIS A 535 1.09 7.29 -8.76
CA HIS A 535 1.55 7.89 -10.01
C HIS A 535 0.48 7.85 -11.10
N TYR A 536 -0.09 6.68 -11.39
CA TYR A 536 -1.04 6.50 -12.48
C TYR A 536 -2.47 6.87 -12.08
N GLY A 537 -2.82 6.84 -10.78
CA GLY A 537 -4.10 7.31 -10.25
C GLY A 537 -4.40 8.77 -10.61
N TYR A 538 -3.37 9.61 -10.67
CA TYR A 538 -3.47 10.97 -11.20
C TYR A 538 -3.92 11.04 -12.66
N PHE A 539 -3.32 10.23 -13.54
CA PHE A 539 -3.65 10.21 -14.98
C PHE A 539 -5.05 9.62 -15.20
N ILE A 540 -5.40 8.54 -14.50
CA ILE A 540 -6.72 7.90 -14.57
C ILE A 540 -7.80 8.91 -14.14
N THR A 541 -7.61 9.60 -13.01
CA THR A 541 -8.55 10.61 -12.50
C THR A 541 -8.67 11.81 -13.44
N ALA A 542 -7.55 12.39 -13.90
CA ALA A 542 -7.54 13.50 -14.85
C ALA A 542 -8.21 13.13 -16.19
N SER A 543 -8.04 11.89 -16.65
CA SER A 543 -8.64 11.39 -17.90
C SER A 543 -10.13 11.12 -17.78
N ALA A 544 -10.60 10.66 -16.61
CA ALA A 544 -12.02 10.57 -16.32
C ALA A 544 -12.68 11.96 -16.34
N MET A 545 -12.02 12.98 -15.78
CA MET A 545 -12.46 14.37 -15.84
C MET A 545 -12.50 14.91 -17.27
N LEU A 546 -11.45 14.68 -18.08
CA LEU A 546 -11.43 15.09 -19.49
C LEU A 546 -12.56 14.42 -20.28
N LYS A 547 -12.75 13.11 -20.13
CA LYS A 547 -13.81 12.35 -20.82
C LYS A 547 -15.23 12.70 -20.34
N HIS A 548 -15.40 13.19 -19.11
CA HIS A 548 -16.67 13.78 -18.64
C HIS A 548 -16.98 15.11 -19.36
N LEU A 549 -15.97 15.92 -19.65
CA LEU A 549 -16.11 17.28 -20.18
C LEU A 549 -16.13 17.34 -21.72
N ASP A 550 -15.28 16.58 -22.41
CA ASP A 550 -15.42 16.27 -23.83
C ASP A 550 -15.37 14.74 -24.08
N PRO A 551 -16.53 14.05 -24.06
CA PRO A 551 -16.60 12.63 -24.39
C PRO A 551 -16.38 12.33 -25.88
N ASN A 552 -16.34 13.33 -26.76
CA ASN A 552 -16.19 13.19 -28.21
C ASN A 552 -14.80 13.62 -28.73
N TRP A 553 -13.85 13.87 -27.83
CA TRP A 553 -12.50 14.32 -28.19
C TRP A 553 -11.87 13.37 -29.21
N SER A 554 -11.27 13.93 -30.27
CA SER A 554 -10.83 13.14 -31.43
C SER A 554 -9.73 12.12 -31.11
N ARG A 555 -8.96 12.36 -30.05
CA ARG A 555 -7.88 11.48 -29.55
C ARG A 555 -8.26 10.63 -28.33
N MET A 556 -9.54 10.60 -27.99
CA MET A 556 -10.08 9.77 -26.91
C MET A 556 -9.74 8.26 -27.06
N PRO A 557 -9.70 7.65 -28.27
CA PRO A 557 -9.30 6.25 -28.42
C PRO A 557 -7.85 5.97 -27.99
N GLU A 558 -6.90 6.86 -28.29
CA GLU A 558 -5.53 6.72 -27.79
C GLU A 558 -5.45 6.92 -26.27
N LEU A 559 -6.27 7.81 -25.70
CA LEU A 559 -6.33 8.02 -24.26
C LEU A 559 -6.87 6.78 -23.54
N GLU A 560 -7.97 6.20 -24.03
CA GLU A 560 -8.49 4.95 -23.48
C GLU A 560 -7.45 3.82 -23.54
N ARG A 561 -6.69 3.71 -24.64
CA ARG A 561 -5.59 2.72 -24.77
C ARG A 561 -4.56 2.84 -23.64
N ILE A 562 -4.11 4.05 -23.29
CA ILE A 562 -3.17 4.26 -22.18
C ILE A 562 -3.83 3.97 -20.83
N ILE A 563 -5.01 4.55 -20.56
CA ILE A 563 -5.66 4.47 -19.25
C ILE A 563 -6.11 3.04 -18.91
N TRP A 564 -6.56 2.26 -19.89
CA TRP A 564 -6.80 0.82 -19.69
C TRP A 564 -5.51 0.03 -19.45
N THR A 565 -4.35 0.49 -19.96
CA THR A 565 -3.06 -0.16 -19.68
C THR A 565 -2.60 0.15 -18.24
N MET A 566 -2.74 1.40 -17.78
CA MET A 566 -2.48 1.79 -16.38
C MET A 566 -3.39 1.07 -15.38
N LEU A 567 -4.69 0.94 -15.68
CA LEU A 567 -5.62 0.20 -14.83
C LEU A 567 -5.30 -1.31 -14.77
N ARG A 568 -4.85 -1.91 -15.86
CA ARG A 568 -4.39 -3.32 -15.85
C ARG A 568 -3.14 -3.49 -15.01
N ASP A 569 -2.20 -2.55 -15.08
CA ASP A 569 -0.95 -2.64 -14.33
C ASP A 569 -1.13 -2.57 -12.82
N VAL A 570 -1.98 -1.67 -12.33
CA VAL A 570 -2.21 -1.49 -10.88
C VAL A 570 -3.26 -2.47 -10.34
N VAL A 571 -4.32 -2.73 -11.11
CA VAL A 571 -5.56 -3.35 -10.59
C VAL A 571 -6.27 -4.29 -11.58
N ASN A 572 -5.51 -5.01 -12.43
CA ASN A 572 -6.09 -6.13 -13.20
C ASN A 572 -6.87 -7.08 -12.26
N PRO A 573 -8.17 -7.35 -12.48
CA PRO A 573 -8.94 -8.18 -11.58
C PRO A 573 -8.87 -9.68 -11.92
N SER A 574 -8.30 -10.06 -13.07
CA SER A 574 -8.54 -11.35 -13.72
C SER A 574 -7.25 -12.09 -14.12
N ALA A 575 -7.21 -13.39 -13.83
CA ALA A 575 -6.16 -14.29 -14.35
C ALA A 575 -6.30 -14.58 -15.86
N GLU A 576 -7.34 -14.09 -16.55
CA GLU A 576 -7.45 -14.17 -18.01
C GLU A 576 -6.43 -13.26 -18.72
N ASP A 577 -6.04 -12.14 -18.09
CA ASP A 577 -4.93 -11.30 -18.55
C ASP A 577 -3.58 -11.93 -18.16
N LYS A 578 -2.70 -12.14 -19.13
CA LYS A 578 -1.37 -12.76 -18.94
C LYS A 578 -0.21 -11.77 -18.97
N TYR A 579 -0.51 -10.47 -19.03
CA TYR A 579 0.45 -9.38 -19.13
C TYR A 579 0.59 -8.54 -17.85
N PHE A 580 -0.27 -8.74 -16.84
CA PHE A 580 -0.21 -8.02 -15.57
C PHE A 580 -0.69 -8.91 -14.41
N PRO A 581 -0.08 -8.87 -13.22
CA PRO A 581 -0.55 -9.65 -12.06
C PRO A 581 -1.92 -9.16 -11.59
N ARG A 582 -2.68 -10.02 -10.89
CA ARG A 582 -3.95 -9.59 -10.30
C ARG A 582 -3.69 -8.62 -9.17
N PHE A 583 -4.50 -7.55 -9.11
CA PHE A 583 -4.55 -6.57 -8.01
C PHE A 583 -3.17 -6.11 -7.47
N ARG A 584 -2.18 -5.83 -8.36
CA ARG A 584 -0.75 -5.62 -8.03
C ARG A 584 -0.50 -4.95 -6.67
N HIS A 585 -1.20 -3.84 -6.40
CA HIS A 585 -1.05 -3.04 -5.18
C HIS A 585 -2.04 -3.39 -4.06
N PHE A 586 -3.23 -3.91 -4.35
CA PHE A 586 -4.36 -3.94 -3.40
C PHE A 586 -4.60 -5.32 -2.79
N SER A 587 -4.45 -5.42 -1.47
CA SER A 587 -4.77 -6.66 -0.75
C SER A 587 -6.21 -6.67 -0.25
N TRP A 588 -7.03 -7.58 -0.81
CA TRP A 588 -8.41 -7.82 -0.36
C TRP A 588 -8.54 -8.31 1.08
N TYR A 589 -7.44 -8.81 1.69
CA TYR A 589 -7.40 -9.16 3.11
C TYR A 589 -7.10 -7.93 3.98
N LEU A 590 -6.17 -7.07 3.59
CA LEU A 590 -5.78 -5.89 4.39
C LEU A 590 -6.75 -4.72 4.20
N GLY A 591 -7.44 -4.69 3.06
CA GLY A 591 -8.43 -3.70 2.68
C GLY A 591 -7.86 -2.43 2.05
N HIS A 592 -6.53 -2.29 1.93
CA HIS A 592 -5.81 -1.12 1.41
C HIS A 592 -4.68 -1.54 0.47
N SER A 593 -4.04 -0.60 -0.23
CA SER A 593 -2.87 -0.88 -1.06
C SER A 593 -1.53 -0.92 -0.31
N TYR A 594 -0.51 -1.45 -0.96
CA TYR A 594 0.90 -1.23 -0.62
C TYR A 594 1.61 -0.39 -1.68
N SER A 595 2.47 0.51 -1.25
CA SER A 595 3.31 1.35 -2.11
C SER A 595 4.57 0.63 -2.58
N HIS A 596 5.28 -0.07 -1.68
CA HIS A 596 6.66 -0.51 -1.95
C HIS A 596 6.80 -1.80 -2.78
N GLY A 597 7.48 -1.70 -3.93
CA GLY A 597 7.61 -2.72 -4.97
C GLY A 597 8.76 -3.71 -4.75
N VAL A 598 9.52 -4.04 -5.81
CA VAL A 598 10.35 -5.26 -5.92
C VAL A 598 11.70 -5.23 -5.19
N THR A 599 11.75 -4.65 -3.99
CA THR A 599 12.81 -4.86 -3.00
C THR A 599 12.28 -5.41 -1.68
N SER A 600 13.13 -6.17 -0.99
CA SER A 600 12.90 -6.67 0.36
C SER A 600 13.36 -5.62 1.38
N ILE A 601 12.51 -5.25 2.34
CA ILE A 601 12.82 -4.24 3.37
C ILE A 601 12.50 -4.74 4.80
N ASP A 602 13.33 -4.37 5.78
CA ASP A 602 13.35 -4.95 7.14
C ASP A 602 12.02 -4.87 7.90
N ASN A 603 11.20 -3.87 7.59
CA ASN A 603 9.97 -3.57 8.32
C ASN A 603 8.69 -4.20 7.69
N GLY A 604 8.85 -4.97 6.61
CA GLY A 604 7.74 -5.40 5.74
C GLY A 604 7.28 -4.27 4.81
N LYS A 605 6.26 -4.52 3.99
CA LYS A 605 5.83 -3.54 2.96
C LYS A 605 5.15 -2.33 3.60
N ASP A 606 5.24 -1.18 2.95
CA ASP A 606 4.64 0.08 3.43
C ASP A 606 3.68 0.78 2.47
N GLU A 607 2.91 1.69 3.06
CA GLU A 607 1.94 2.60 2.46
C GLU A 607 2.03 3.93 3.23
N GLU A 608 2.27 5.06 2.54
CA GLU A 608 2.39 6.40 3.17
C GLU A 608 1.19 7.29 2.83
N SER A 609 0.84 7.42 1.56
CA SER A 609 -0.05 8.45 1.03
C SER A 609 -1.47 7.94 0.79
N THR A 610 -2.19 7.67 1.89
CA THR A 610 -3.53 7.07 1.85
C THR A 610 -4.55 7.85 1.02
N SER A 611 -4.36 9.16 0.83
CA SER A 611 -5.23 9.97 -0.01
C SER A 611 -4.89 9.91 -1.52
N GLU A 612 -3.70 9.43 -1.89
CA GLU A 612 -3.34 9.10 -3.27
C GLU A 612 -3.85 7.69 -3.66
N ASP A 613 -3.92 6.74 -2.73
CA ASP A 613 -4.61 5.44 -2.91
C ASP A 613 -6.13 5.62 -3.13
N ILE A 614 -6.79 6.38 -2.24
CA ILE A 614 -8.17 6.84 -2.40
C ILE A 614 -8.39 7.53 -3.77
N ASN A 615 -7.42 8.30 -4.25
CA ASN A 615 -7.52 8.98 -5.54
C ASN A 615 -7.45 8.00 -6.72
N PHE A 616 -6.66 6.92 -6.62
CA PHE A 616 -6.64 5.87 -7.63
C PHE A 616 -8.01 5.18 -7.78
N PHE A 617 -8.61 4.70 -6.69
CA PHE A 617 -9.91 4.00 -6.75
C PHE A 617 -11.08 4.95 -7.10
N TYR A 618 -10.99 6.21 -6.71
CA TYR A 618 -11.89 7.27 -7.18
C TYR A 618 -11.77 7.49 -8.69
N GLY A 619 -10.55 7.61 -9.21
CA GLY A 619 -10.28 7.68 -10.65
C GLY A 619 -10.83 6.47 -11.41
N MET A 620 -10.60 5.26 -10.91
CA MET A 620 -11.14 4.01 -11.46
C MET A 620 -12.68 4.00 -11.49
N THR A 621 -13.33 4.41 -10.39
CA THR A 621 -14.79 4.51 -10.28
C THR A 621 -15.35 5.44 -11.35
N LEU A 622 -14.81 6.66 -11.42
CA LEU A 622 -15.23 7.68 -12.40
C LEU A 622 -14.94 7.23 -13.84
N TRP A 623 -13.79 6.60 -14.10
CA TRP A 623 -13.43 6.07 -15.41
C TRP A 623 -14.39 4.99 -15.89
N GLY A 624 -14.77 4.06 -15.01
CA GLY A 624 -15.80 3.06 -15.29
C GLY A 624 -17.15 3.69 -15.66
N ARG A 625 -17.54 4.77 -14.98
CA ARG A 625 -18.74 5.56 -15.30
C ARG A 625 -18.67 6.19 -16.69
N VAL A 626 -17.63 6.96 -17.00
CA VAL A 626 -17.54 7.70 -18.28
C VAL A 626 -17.24 6.82 -19.50
N THR A 627 -16.72 5.61 -19.30
CA THR A 627 -16.57 4.59 -20.37
C THR A 627 -17.78 3.66 -20.50
N GLY A 628 -18.81 3.80 -19.65
CA GLY A 628 -19.99 2.93 -19.62
C GLY A 628 -19.71 1.50 -19.15
N LYS A 629 -18.55 1.26 -18.54
CA LYS A 629 -18.08 -0.04 -18.05
C LYS A 629 -18.56 -0.26 -16.62
N LYS A 630 -19.86 -0.54 -16.45
CA LYS A 630 -20.52 -0.62 -15.13
C LYS A 630 -19.81 -1.55 -14.13
N ALA A 631 -19.30 -2.71 -14.59
CA ALA A 631 -18.51 -3.61 -13.77
C ALA A 631 -17.25 -2.94 -13.16
N VAL A 632 -16.58 -2.05 -13.92
CA VAL A 632 -15.39 -1.30 -13.48
C VAL A 632 -15.76 -0.16 -12.54
N GLU A 633 -16.89 0.53 -12.79
CA GLU A 633 -17.42 1.54 -11.86
C GLU A 633 -17.76 0.91 -10.50
N ASP A 634 -18.45 -0.24 -10.51
CA ASP A 634 -18.88 -0.90 -9.29
C ASP A 634 -17.71 -1.56 -8.54
N LEU A 635 -16.75 -2.14 -9.25
CA LEU A 635 -15.51 -2.67 -8.68
C LEU A 635 -14.69 -1.56 -8.02
N GLY A 636 -14.34 -0.50 -8.77
CA GLY A 636 -13.59 0.63 -8.23
C GLY A 636 -14.31 1.28 -7.05
N SER A 637 -15.64 1.37 -7.11
CA SER A 637 -16.43 1.92 -6.03
C SER A 637 -16.51 1.02 -4.80
N LEU A 638 -16.35 -0.30 -4.91
CA LEU A 638 -16.23 -1.19 -3.76
C LEU A 638 -14.84 -1.08 -3.12
N MET A 639 -13.79 -1.17 -3.93
CA MET A 639 -12.40 -1.03 -3.46
C MET A 639 -12.18 0.30 -2.75
N LEU A 640 -12.66 1.42 -3.32
CA LEU A 640 -12.62 2.77 -2.73
C LEU A 640 -13.23 2.88 -1.32
N ARG A 641 -14.25 2.06 -1.01
CA ARG A 641 -14.93 2.11 0.30
C ARG A 641 -14.32 1.17 1.32
N LEU A 642 -13.83 0.01 0.87
CA LEU A 642 -13.00 -0.90 1.66
C LEU A 642 -11.67 -0.23 2.06
N ASP A 643 -11.03 0.45 1.11
CA ASP A 643 -9.84 1.27 1.32
C ASP A 643 -10.09 2.36 2.37
N ALA A 644 -11.12 3.19 2.17
CA ALA A 644 -11.49 4.18 3.17
C ALA A 644 -11.84 3.57 4.56
N HIS A 645 -12.33 2.34 4.62
CA HIS A 645 -12.59 1.61 5.87
C HIS A 645 -11.27 1.17 6.54
N ALA A 646 -10.33 0.59 5.81
CA ALA A 646 -9.00 0.27 6.30
C ALA A 646 -8.24 1.54 6.76
N ILE A 647 -8.25 2.60 5.96
CA ILE A 647 -7.63 3.90 6.27
C ILE A 647 -8.17 4.51 7.58
N ARG A 648 -9.50 4.53 7.77
CA ARG A 648 -10.14 5.01 9.02
C ARG A 648 -9.84 4.12 10.23
N THR A 649 -9.42 2.87 10.02
CA THR A 649 -9.11 1.91 11.08
C THR A 649 -7.64 2.00 11.50
N TYR A 650 -6.71 2.01 10.53
CA TYR A 650 -5.28 1.81 10.75
C TYR A 650 -4.40 3.06 10.56
N PHE A 651 -4.87 4.08 9.83
CA PHE A 651 -4.01 5.22 9.43
C PHE A 651 -4.50 6.55 10.02
N LEU A 652 -5.80 6.83 9.96
CA LEU A 652 -6.43 8.08 10.42
C LEU A 652 -7.05 7.89 11.81
N LEU A 653 -6.24 8.13 12.84
CA LEU A 653 -6.51 7.75 14.22
C LEU A 653 -7.38 8.79 14.94
N LYS A 654 -8.67 8.48 15.09
CA LYS A 654 -9.54 9.16 16.07
C LYS A 654 -9.02 8.96 17.49
N SER A 655 -9.32 9.89 18.41
CA SER A 655 -8.87 9.85 19.82
C SER A 655 -9.31 8.61 20.63
N ASP A 656 -10.28 7.85 20.12
CA ASP A 656 -10.84 6.60 20.66
C ASP A 656 -10.35 5.33 19.93
N ASN A 657 -9.37 5.43 19.03
CA ASN A 657 -8.78 4.30 18.33
C ASN A 657 -8.07 3.33 19.31
N THR A 658 -8.26 2.02 19.11
CA THR A 658 -7.75 0.94 19.97
C THR A 658 -6.76 -0.01 19.27
N ILE A 659 -6.35 0.32 18.03
CA ILE A 659 -5.42 -0.46 17.22
C ILE A 659 -3.98 -0.25 17.71
N HIS A 660 -3.60 1.01 17.91
CA HIS A 660 -2.24 1.43 18.26
C HIS A 660 -2.11 1.77 19.75
N PRO A 661 -0.88 1.83 20.31
CA PRO A 661 -0.67 2.36 21.65
C PRO A 661 -1.22 3.79 21.78
N PRO A 662 -1.75 4.19 22.95
CA PRO A 662 -2.24 5.57 23.18
C PRO A 662 -1.21 6.65 22.86
N GLU A 663 0.09 6.32 22.90
CA GLU A 663 1.24 7.16 22.56
C GLU A 663 1.26 7.54 21.07
N ILE A 664 0.82 6.65 20.20
CA ILE A 664 0.71 6.85 18.75
C ILE A 664 -0.64 7.46 18.40
N VAL A 665 -1.73 7.06 19.06
CA VAL A 665 -3.07 7.64 18.83
C VAL A 665 -3.08 9.16 19.06
N ARG A 666 -2.26 9.67 20.00
CA ARG A 666 -2.01 11.12 20.21
C ARG A 666 -1.46 11.87 18.98
N ASN A 667 -0.96 11.19 17.96
CA ASN A 667 -0.45 11.80 16.73
C ASN A 667 -1.51 11.99 15.64
N HIS A 668 -2.71 11.39 15.78
CA HIS A 668 -3.81 11.34 14.80
C HIS A 668 -3.52 10.71 13.43
N VAL A 669 -2.26 10.65 12.97
CA VAL A 669 -1.87 9.90 11.78
C VAL A 669 -0.68 9.00 12.10
N THR A 670 -0.55 7.89 11.41
CA THR A 670 0.59 6.97 11.55
C THR A 670 1.88 7.52 10.95
N GLY A 671 1.79 8.38 9.93
CA GLY A 671 2.90 8.60 9.00
C GLY A 671 3.07 7.35 8.13
N ILE A 672 4.32 7.01 7.77
CA ILE A 672 4.63 5.79 7.01
C ILE A 672 4.16 4.55 7.81
N PHE A 673 3.33 3.73 7.20
CA PHE A 673 2.78 2.52 7.80
C PHE A 673 3.42 1.29 7.15
N PHE A 674 4.24 0.56 7.91
CA PHE A 674 4.82 -0.73 7.50
C PHE A 674 4.02 -1.90 8.10
N ASP A 675 4.34 -3.13 7.72
CA ASP A 675 3.74 -4.30 8.37
C ASP A 675 4.16 -4.49 9.83
N ASN A 676 5.40 -4.18 10.20
CA ASN A 676 5.90 -4.32 11.58
C ASN A 676 6.04 -2.99 12.35
N LYS A 677 5.96 -1.84 11.67
CA LYS A 677 6.38 -0.53 12.19
C LYS A 677 5.37 0.55 11.80
N VAL A 678 5.12 1.47 12.71
CA VAL A 678 4.43 2.73 12.43
C VAL A 678 5.42 3.84 12.67
N TYR A 679 5.60 4.75 11.71
CA TYR A 679 6.58 5.84 11.83
C TYR A 679 5.98 7.20 11.45
N TYR A 680 5.69 8.00 12.49
CA TYR A 680 5.22 9.40 12.40
C TYR A 680 6.34 10.31 11.89
N ASN A 681 6.54 10.23 10.57
CA ASN A 681 7.51 10.91 9.74
C ASN A 681 6.96 10.93 8.29
N THR A 682 7.69 11.49 7.33
CA THR A 682 7.53 11.13 5.90
C THR A 682 8.87 10.73 5.30
N TRP A 683 8.84 10.07 4.14
CA TRP A 683 10.05 9.71 3.36
C TRP A 683 10.93 10.91 2.96
N PHE A 684 10.40 12.14 3.02
CA PHE A 684 11.04 13.34 2.46
C PHE A 684 11.12 14.56 3.41
N LEU A 685 10.27 14.66 4.45
CA LEU A 685 10.20 15.86 5.30
C LEU A 685 9.61 15.62 6.70
N ASP A 686 10.48 15.49 7.70
CA ASP A 686 10.12 15.44 9.13
C ASP A 686 9.50 16.75 9.65
N ARG A 687 8.24 17.03 9.32
CA ARG A 687 7.48 18.20 9.80
C ARG A 687 6.02 17.82 9.94
N LYS A 688 5.38 18.13 11.08
CA LYS A 688 3.98 17.79 11.36
C LYS A 688 3.04 18.20 10.21
N TYR A 689 3.19 19.41 9.66
CA TYR A 689 2.37 19.86 8.53
C TYR A 689 2.51 19.03 7.24
N ALA A 690 3.62 18.30 7.04
CA ALA A 690 3.82 17.39 5.91
C ALA A 690 3.35 15.97 6.26
N ILE A 691 3.68 15.47 7.47
CA ILE A 691 3.24 14.15 7.97
C ILE A 691 1.70 14.03 7.99
N HIS A 692 1.00 15.11 8.30
CA HIS A 692 -0.47 15.19 8.15
C HIS A 692 -0.90 15.58 6.73
N GLY A 693 -0.16 16.47 6.08
CA GLY A 693 -0.55 17.02 4.77
C GLY A 693 -0.45 16.03 3.61
N ILE A 694 0.43 15.02 3.70
CA ILE A 694 0.52 13.94 2.72
C ILE A 694 -0.80 13.16 2.67
N GLN A 695 -1.44 12.96 3.83
CA GLN A 695 -2.77 12.36 3.99
C GLN A 695 -3.93 13.26 3.48
N MET A 696 -3.63 14.32 2.74
CA MET A 696 -4.60 15.28 2.18
C MET A 696 -4.39 15.55 0.68
N ILE A 697 -3.40 14.91 0.03
CA ILE A 697 -3.17 15.07 -1.43
C ILE A 697 -3.73 13.89 -2.23
N PRO A 698 -4.25 14.12 -3.45
CA PRO A 698 -4.74 15.40 -3.94
C PRO A 698 -6.04 15.82 -3.26
N VAL A 699 -6.26 17.13 -3.19
CA VAL A 699 -7.57 17.70 -2.81
C VAL A 699 -8.59 17.35 -3.88
N SER A 700 -9.65 16.65 -3.50
CA SER A 700 -10.72 16.13 -4.36
C SER A 700 -12.02 15.97 -3.56
N PRO A 701 -13.20 15.87 -4.20
CA PRO A 701 -14.46 15.66 -3.48
C PRO A 701 -14.39 14.48 -2.50
N ILE A 702 -13.75 13.38 -2.93
CA ILE A 702 -13.74 12.10 -2.23
C ILE A 702 -12.94 12.08 -0.91
N ASN A 703 -12.09 13.07 -0.62
CA ASN A 703 -11.32 13.04 0.65
C ASN A 703 -12.23 12.95 1.90
N GLU A 704 -13.49 13.44 1.84
CA GLU A 704 -14.48 13.33 2.93
C GLU A 704 -14.84 11.87 3.30
N LEU A 705 -14.59 10.89 2.42
CA LEU A 705 -14.86 9.48 2.68
C LEU A 705 -13.91 8.88 3.74
N ALA A 706 -12.61 9.19 3.64
CA ALA A 706 -11.61 8.77 4.62
C ALA A 706 -11.48 9.80 5.76
N ARG A 707 -11.36 11.09 5.41
CA ARG A 707 -11.17 12.20 6.36
C ARG A 707 -12.52 12.65 6.94
N THR A 708 -13.14 11.79 7.75
CA THR A 708 -14.43 12.08 8.39
C THR A 708 -14.41 13.38 9.19
N SER A 709 -15.55 14.08 9.26
CA SER A 709 -15.63 15.40 9.88
C SER A 709 -15.24 15.43 11.36
N THR A 710 -15.48 14.33 12.09
CA THR A 710 -15.04 14.12 13.49
C THR A 710 -13.52 13.97 13.60
N PHE A 711 -12.90 13.19 12.70
CA PHE A 711 -11.44 13.01 12.68
C PHE A 711 -10.73 14.33 12.38
N VAL A 712 -11.20 15.06 11.36
CA VAL A 712 -10.66 16.36 10.98
C VAL A 712 -10.77 17.39 12.11
N GLU A 713 -11.87 17.38 12.88
CA GLU A 713 -12.03 18.25 14.04
C GLU A 713 -11.03 17.92 15.17
N GLN A 714 -10.80 16.63 15.45
CA GLN A 714 -9.80 16.19 16.44
C GLN A 714 -8.39 16.58 16.00
N GLU A 715 -7.95 16.15 14.81
CA GLU A 715 -6.64 16.46 14.24
C GLU A 715 -6.35 17.97 14.20
N TRP A 716 -7.34 18.78 13.80
CA TRP A 716 -7.19 20.23 13.73
C TRP A 716 -7.05 20.86 15.11
N ASN A 717 -7.91 20.49 16.06
CA ASN A 717 -7.90 21.07 17.40
C ASN A 717 -6.71 20.61 18.24
N ASP A 718 -6.24 19.36 18.06
CA ASP A 718 -5.15 18.80 18.85
C ASP A 718 -3.76 19.07 18.25
N ILE A 719 -3.61 19.15 16.93
CA ILE A 719 -2.31 19.38 16.28
C ILE A 719 -2.32 20.62 15.37
N LEU A 720 -3.07 20.60 14.26
CA LEU A 720 -2.76 21.46 13.11
C LEU A 720 -3.05 22.95 13.34
N SER A 721 -4.07 23.30 14.12
CA SER A 721 -4.37 24.69 14.48
C SER A 721 -3.24 25.39 15.23
N LYS A 722 -2.33 24.63 15.85
CA LYS A 722 -1.19 25.10 16.66
C LYS A 722 0.09 25.22 15.83
N GLU A 723 0.13 24.66 14.62
CA GLU A 723 1.32 24.67 13.78
C GLU A 723 1.75 26.08 13.37
N ARG A 724 3.07 26.29 13.26
CA ARG A 724 3.64 27.61 12.97
C ARG A 724 3.13 28.17 11.64
N ILE A 725 2.92 27.31 10.64
CA ILE A 725 2.46 27.74 9.30
C ILE A 725 1.00 28.21 9.30
N VAL A 726 0.17 27.74 10.24
CA VAL A 726 -1.24 28.13 10.39
C VAL A 726 -1.38 29.40 11.24
N THR A 727 -0.54 29.53 12.28
CA THR A 727 -0.58 30.62 13.27
C THR A 727 0.16 31.89 12.82
N MET A 728 1.14 31.79 11.90
CA MET A 728 1.85 32.97 11.39
C MET A 728 1.07 33.69 10.28
N LYS A 729 0.96 35.02 10.38
CA LYS A 729 0.12 35.85 9.49
C LYS A 729 0.40 35.68 7.98
N ASN A 730 1.67 35.53 7.62
CA ASN A 730 2.13 35.42 6.23
C ASN A 730 3.06 34.20 6.09
N SER A 731 2.50 32.98 6.14
CA SER A 731 3.27 31.78 5.76
C SER A 731 3.47 31.72 4.25
N ASN A 732 4.69 31.39 3.81
CA ASN A 732 5.01 31.11 2.41
C ASN A 732 5.04 29.60 2.10
N ASN A 733 4.74 28.74 3.08
CA ASN A 733 4.78 27.28 2.95
C ASN A 733 3.57 26.75 2.17
N THR A 734 3.82 25.91 1.17
CA THR A 734 2.85 25.29 0.24
C THR A 734 1.80 24.43 0.95
N TRP A 735 2.23 23.63 1.92
CA TRP A 735 1.39 22.69 2.70
C TRP A 735 0.23 23.39 3.42
N LEU A 736 0.34 24.70 3.69
CA LEU A 736 -0.74 25.48 4.30
C LEU A 736 -2.03 25.42 3.47
N SER A 737 -1.96 25.35 2.14
CA SER A 737 -3.16 25.26 1.30
C SER A 737 -3.97 23.99 1.56
N LEU A 738 -3.29 22.85 1.70
CA LEU A 738 -3.89 21.55 2.03
C LEU A 738 -4.51 21.60 3.43
N LEU A 739 -3.74 22.07 4.42
CA LEU A 739 -4.22 22.18 5.80
C LEU A 739 -5.46 23.09 5.91
N LEU A 740 -5.56 24.16 5.12
CA LEU A 740 -6.72 25.06 5.13
C LEU A 740 -7.94 24.47 4.41
N VAL A 741 -7.79 23.64 3.38
CA VAL A 741 -8.93 22.92 2.79
C VAL A 741 -9.48 21.88 3.79
N ASN A 742 -8.61 21.17 4.49
CA ASN A 742 -8.98 20.27 5.60
C ASN A 742 -9.67 21.06 6.73
N ALA A 743 -9.12 22.20 7.14
CA ALA A 743 -9.68 23.06 8.18
C ALA A 743 -11.05 23.67 7.86
N ALA A 744 -11.46 23.71 6.59
CA ALA A 744 -12.74 24.28 6.19
C ALA A 744 -13.94 23.49 6.76
N THR A 745 -13.75 22.22 7.09
CA THR A 745 -14.69 21.35 7.82
C THR A 745 -14.94 21.82 9.26
N VAL A 746 -14.04 22.62 9.84
CA VAL A 746 -14.08 23.12 11.23
C VAL A 746 -14.34 24.63 11.29
N ASN A 747 -13.70 25.41 10.41
CA ASN A 747 -13.93 26.85 10.27
C ASN A 747 -13.83 27.26 8.79
N PRO A 748 -14.95 27.21 8.03
CA PRO A 748 -14.93 27.46 6.59
C PRO A 748 -14.54 28.90 6.26
N MET A 749 -15.06 29.89 7.01
CA MET A 749 -14.80 31.30 6.68
C MET A 749 -13.36 31.74 6.94
N ASP A 750 -12.74 31.33 8.06
CA ASP A 750 -11.31 31.62 8.29
C ASP A 750 -10.43 30.93 7.23
N SER A 751 -10.76 29.68 6.88
CA SER A 751 -10.07 28.92 5.84
C SER A 751 -10.15 29.59 4.47
N LEU A 752 -11.35 29.97 4.03
CA LEU A 752 -11.57 30.70 2.77
C LEU A 752 -10.85 32.05 2.73
N HIS A 753 -10.88 32.83 3.82
CA HIS A 753 -10.15 34.10 3.89
C HIS A 753 -8.63 33.93 3.79
N LYS A 754 -8.07 32.87 4.39
CA LYS A 754 -6.62 32.55 4.32
C LYS A 754 -6.23 31.98 2.95
N LEU A 755 -7.05 31.10 2.36
CA LEU A 755 -6.82 30.49 1.04
C LEU A 755 -6.73 31.52 -0.10
N LYS A 756 -7.38 32.69 0.02
CA LYS A 756 -7.21 33.82 -0.91
C LYS A 756 -5.74 34.29 -1.04
N ASN A 757 -4.89 34.07 -0.02
CA ASN A 757 -3.50 34.58 0.03
C ASN A 757 -2.40 33.53 0.30
N ALA A 758 -2.72 32.31 0.74
CA ALA A 758 -1.72 31.28 1.04
C ALA A 758 -0.88 30.88 -0.20
N THR A 759 0.35 30.39 -0.01
CA THR A 759 1.04 29.62 -1.08
C THR A 759 0.26 28.32 -1.33
N MET A 760 0.14 27.92 -2.59
CA MET A 760 -0.52 26.66 -2.98
C MET A 760 0.48 25.51 -3.07
N ASP A 761 0.00 24.30 -2.83
CA ASP A 761 0.68 23.06 -3.17
C ASP A 761 0.89 22.89 -4.69
N ASP A 762 1.89 22.12 -5.10
CA ASP A 762 2.20 21.90 -6.51
C ASP A 762 1.09 21.13 -7.25
N GLY A 763 0.32 20.27 -6.56
CA GLY A 763 -0.87 19.59 -7.03
C GLY A 763 -2.19 20.37 -6.83
N LEU A 764 -2.17 21.55 -6.21
CA LEU A 764 -3.39 22.32 -5.89
C LEU A 764 -3.44 23.70 -6.57
N SER A 765 -4.55 24.04 -7.21
CA SER A 765 -4.85 25.39 -7.70
C SER A 765 -5.67 26.18 -6.67
N ARG A 766 -5.59 27.52 -6.72
CA ARG A 766 -6.22 28.37 -5.70
C ARG A 766 -7.74 28.37 -5.84
N SER A 767 -8.26 28.35 -7.07
CA SER A 767 -9.70 28.25 -7.27
C SER A 767 -10.23 26.89 -6.79
N TRP A 768 -9.51 25.78 -7.04
CA TRP A 768 -9.94 24.45 -6.59
C TRP A 768 -9.88 24.30 -5.07
N ALA A 769 -8.88 24.90 -4.42
CA ALA A 769 -8.80 24.99 -2.96
C ALA A 769 -10.00 25.76 -2.39
N LEU A 770 -10.31 26.95 -2.94
CA LEU A 770 -11.47 27.75 -2.52
C LEU A 770 -12.80 27.05 -2.77
N TYR A 771 -12.93 26.34 -3.89
CA TYR A 771 -14.12 25.57 -4.25
C TYR A 771 -14.35 24.41 -3.28
N ASN A 772 -13.36 23.54 -3.06
CA ASN A 772 -13.50 22.42 -2.12
C ASN A 772 -13.72 22.91 -0.68
N ALA A 773 -13.00 23.94 -0.23
CA ALA A 773 -13.19 24.54 1.09
C ALA A 773 -14.61 25.11 1.28
N ALA A 774 -15.19 25.74 0.26
CA ALA A 774 -16.56 26.23 0.29
C ALA A 774 -17.59 25.09 0.43
N THR A 775 -17.26 23.89 -0.04
CA THR A 775 -18.15 22.72 -0.04
C THR A 775 -17.94 21.76 1.13
N ARG A 776 -16.95 21.98 2.03
CA ARG A 776 -16.76 21.21 3.28
C ARG A 776 -17.63 21.67 4.46
N CYS A 777 -18.44 22.72 4.30
CA CYS A 777 -19.26 23.27 5.39
C CYS A 777 -20.24 22.21 5.94
N ARG A 778 -20.25 22.01 7.28
CA ARG A 778 -21.27 21.20 7.96
C ARG A 778 -22.60 21.97 8.07
N ASP A 779 -23.70 21.24 8.17
CA ASP A 779 -25.06 21.82 8.32
C ASP A 779 -25.33 22.43 9.71
N ASP A 780 -24.48 22.16 10.71
CA ASP A 780 -24.53 22.76 12.05
C ASP A 780 -23.67 24.04 12.20
N VAL A 781 -22.74 24.27 11.26
CA VAL A 781 -21.93 25.50 11.19
C VAL A 781 -22.71 26.56 10.40
N ASP A 782 -23.73 27.12 11.05
CA ASP A 782 -24.60 28.15 10.49
C ASP A 782 -23.79 29.40 10.08
N VAL A 783 -23.51 29.54 8.78
CA VAL A 783 -22.80 30.67 8.19
C VAL A 783 -23.75 31.88 8.19
N HIS A 784 -23.90 32.50 9.37
CA HIS A 784 -24.83 33.58 9.63
C HIS A 784 -24.69 34.74 8.64
N VAL A 785 -25.57 34.75 7.63
CA VAL A 785 -25.73 35.84 6.67
C VAL A 785 -26.37 37.03 7.39
N THR A 786 -25.54 37.85 8.03
CA THR A 786 -25.98 39.09 8.67
C THR A 786 -26.65 40.01 7.64
N GLU A 787 -27.84 40.55 7.94
CA GLU A 787 -28.66 41.34 7.00
C GLU A 787 -27.97 42.64 6.55
N SER A 788 -27.09 42.57 5.53
CA SER A 788 -26.54 43.75 4.87
C SER A 788 -26.32 43.55 3.37
N ILE A 789 -27.42 43.42 2.63
CA ILE A 789 -27.70 44.12 1.35
C ILE A 789 -29.16 43.82 0.97
N LYS A 790 -30.06 44.79 1.22
CA LYS A 790 -31.34 44.86 0.49
C LYS A 790 -31.06 45.61 -0.80
N LEU A 791 -30.91 44.87 -1.90
CA LEU A 791 -30.78 45.42 -3.25
C LEU A 791 -32.09 46.12 -3.63
N THR A 792 -32.16 47.42 -3.35
CA THR A 792 -33.28 48.27 -3.77
C THR A 792 -33.20 48.51 -5.27
N VAL A 793 -33.85 47.64 -6.04
CA VAL A 793 -34.09 47.89 -7.47
C VAL A 793 -35.02 49.09 -7.60
N GLN A 794 -34.54 50.15 -8.24
CA GLN A 794 -35.39 51.18 -8.85
C GLN A 794 -35.17 51.15 -10.38
N ALA A 795 -36.23 51.50 -11.10
CA ALA A 795 -36.38 51.33 -12.54
C ALA A 795 -35.88 52.53 -13.36
#